data_AF-A0A5E4HQV0-F1
#
_entry.id   AF-A0A5E4HQV0-F1
#
_cell.length_a   1.000
_cell.length_b   1.000
_cell.length_c   1.000
_cell.angle_alpha   90.00
_cell.angle_beta   90.00
_cell.angle_gamma   90.00
#
_symmetry.space_group_name_H-M   'P 1'
#
loop_
_entity.id
_entity.type
_entity.pdbx_description
1 polymer ?
#
loop_
_entity_poly.entity_id
_entity_poly.type
_entity_poly.pdbx_seq_one_letter_code
_entity_poly.pdbx_strand_id
1 'polypeptide(L)'
;MIKKALAVAVFLLAASLFVSSASTSSWAYSPVYFPGWYQDDFDVTKWILVPQPYESQSTQSDLYFKGFVDADPGQSSVNLTIYADDCLLELYFDGISVFNATECGACTHCSGIMFRLPIRADKPYHTLAAHVKNNGGSGMFKVEQDQPWLSFNIRPSTSLFLVAMAFLSAALFLPARVRRWHLKALLILFAYGFVTLSFLTPLVENAGNWGIHDWDYFFFNNAVARKTILTYHQLPMWNPYACGGTVILANPQSFYLTPTFNLILLFGVEYGIKLQMLLHYLIGLIGMYLLARLLKMGEAGSHMAAFVYMLSAVIPLHFAEGHYTWIAAAWVPYVAYFYLRATQEDMKWAVPAALSLALIYLEGHAYLFVYVILFLLSYAPLTSFFKRTFTPVKVTAVILVLCLLFGAIKIVPQVLYTKDNPRTINDSSGLTWDILAGSLIDRYQALGAHSFKGQVWGWHEYGGYIGEIPLILALAAIILGRANKPLVLTLLFILILAFNESSPLGLWGILHDYAPFMGNLRTPERLILMVNFILAMCAAMGLNAIERHDKRMAVVILFFVLFDLWNVNGSILSMSFPITARTINADSTFRQTLAEGVGDRRYSGMYEVFLANHGALDCYDPGGLTAYATPWKVSGVLKESYRGEAYLVNGGNANIIEFTPNRVTASVGTLEPTLLVLNQNYHDGWSSDAGVVKPYLGLVSVAVSPLTSKVTFTYTTPGLAAGALITVLALAGSAAYLTAPNAKKRVKR
;
A
#
# COMPACT_ATOMS: atom_id res chain seq x y z
N MET A 1 -5.16 48.29 0.42
CA MET A 1 -6.14 47.19 0.48
C MET A 1 -5.52 45.80 0.33
N ILE A 2 -4.59 45.57 -0.61
CA ILE A 2 -3.98 44.24 -0.89
C ILE A 2 -3.18 43.63 0.30
N LYS A 3 -2.43 44.43 1.08
CA LYS A 3 -1.81 43.93 2.33
C LYS A 3 -2.83 43.55 3.40
N LYS A 4 -3.99 44.22 3.43
CA LYS A 4 -5.08 43.93 4.37
C LYS A 4 -5.89 42.70 3.94
N ALA A 5 -6.08 42.47 2.64
CA ALA A 5 -6.69 41.24 2.12
C ALA A 5 -5.80 40.01 2.31
N LEU A 6 -4.47 40.15 2.17
CA LEU A 6 -3.51 39.08 2.47
C LEU A 6 -3.46 38.77 3.98
N ALA A 7 -3.53 39.81 4.82
CA ALA A 7 -3.63 39.64 6.26
C ALA A 7 -4.96 38.99 6.65
N VAL A 8 -6.09 39.37 6.04
CA VAL A 8 -7.41 38.76 6.28
C VAL A 8 -7.48 37.33 5.74
N ALA A 9 -6.83 37.01 4.62
CA ALA A 9 -6.72 35.63 4.13
C ALA A 9 -5.84 34.78 5.06
N VAL A 10 -4.71 35.31 5.56
CA VAL A 10 -3.89 34.63 6.59
C VAL A 10 -4.65 34.50 7.92
N PHE A 11 -5.50 35.46 8.26
CA PHE A 11 -6.34 35.42 9.48
C PHE A 11 -7.54 34.47 9.33
N LEU A 12 -8.12 34.35 8.13
CA LEU A 12 -9.16 33.37 7.81
C LEU A 12 -8.58 31.95 7.66
N LEU A 13 -7.34 31.83 7.17
CA LEU A 13 -6.55 30.60 7.19
C LEU A 13 -6.22 30.16 8.63
N ALA A 14 -6.08 31.12 9.54
CA ALA A 14 -5.95 30.86 10.96
C ALA A 14 -7.28 30.50 11.64
N ALA A 15 -8.43 30.90 11.08
CA ALA A 15 -9.74 30.58 11.63
C ALA A 15 -10.20 29.14 11.34
N SER A 16 -9.64 28.49 10.30
CA SER A 16 -9.81 27.05 10.06
C SER A 16 -8.78 26.17 10.79
N LEU A 17 -7.94 26.73 11.68
CA LEU A 17 -6.94 25.98 12.46
C LEU A 17 -7.52 25.20 13.65
N PHE A 18 -8.83 25.10 13.80
CA PHE A 18 -9.44 24.50 14.98
C PHE A 18 -10.45 23.43 14.62
N VAL A 19 -9.93 22.28 14.23
CA VAL A 19 -10.58 20.99 14.55
C VAL A 19 -9.48 20.12 15.14
N SER A 20 -9.54 19.97 16.46
CA SER A 20 -8.79 18.99 17.23
C SER A 20 -9.00 17.60 16.64
N SER A 21 -7.93 16.91 16.25
CA SER A 21 -7.99 15.49 15.93
C SER A 21 -8.24 14.72 17.23
N ALA A 22 -9.47 14.21 17.40
CA ALA A 22 -9.72 13.13 18.35
C ALA A 22 -8.97 11.88 17.87
N SER A 23 -8.42 11.13 18.82
CA SER A 23 -7.51 9.99 18.63
C SER A 23 -8.04 8.92 17.68
N THR A 24 -7.15 8.39 16.83
CA THR A 24 -7.43 7.47 15.72
C THR A 24 -7.42 5.98 16.08
N SER A 25 -7.61 5.64 17.36
CA SER A 25 -7.64 4.23 17.76
C SER A 25 -9.01 3.60 17.45
N SER A 26 -9.00 2.38 16.92
CA SER A 26 -10.18 1.52 16.97
C SER A 26 -10.43 1.15 18.43
N TRP A 27 -11.64 1.41 18.91
CA TRP A 27 -12.03 1.07 20.28
C TRP A 27 -12.72 -0.28 20.27
N ALA A 28 -12.43 -1.12 21.25
CA ALA A 28 -13.18 -2.32 21.51
C ALA A 28 -14.30 -1.99 22.50
N TYR A 29 -15.49 -2.52 22.21
CA TYR A 29 -16.69 -2.35 23.00
C TYR A 29 -17.29 -3.70 23.39
N SER A 30 -17.73 -3.81 24.64
CA SER A 30 -18.53 -4.93 25.14
C SER A 30 -19.71 -4.42 25.99
N PRO A 31 -20.94 -4.94 25.77
CA PRO A 31 -22.06 -4.74 26.69
C PRO A 31 -22.01 -5.64 27.94
N VAL A 32 -21.03 -6.56 28.01
CA VAL A 32 -20.90 -7.56 29.07
C VAL A 32 -19.59 -7.32 29.85
N TYR A 33 -19.67 -7.44 31.17
CA TYR A 33 -18.50 -7.41 32.04
C TYR A 33 -17.64 -8.66 31.87
N PHE A 34 -16.32 -8.46 31.77
CA PHE A 34 -15.33 -9.54 31.81
C PHE A 34 -14.32 -9.26 32.94
N PRO A 35 -14.02 -10.24 33.81
CA PRO A 35 -12.98 -10.04 34.83
C PRO A 35 -11.64 -9.65 34.20
N GLY A 36 -11.02 -8.58 34.72
CA GLY A 36 -9.72 -8.10 34.23
C GLY A 36 -9.75 -7.36 32.89
N TRP A 37 -10.92 -6.96 32.39
CA TRP A 37 -11.08 -6.29 31.09
C TRP A 37 -10.19 -5.06 30.87
N TYR A 38 -9.82 -4.36 31.94
CA TYR A 38 -8.97 -3.16 31.91
C TYR A 38 -7.46 -3.43 31.87
N GLN A 39 -7.01 -4.68 32.06
CA GLN A 39 -5.58 -5.05 32.07
C GLN A 39 -4.98 -4.90 30.67
N ASP A 40 -3.70 -4.52 30.56
CA ASP A 40 -3.07 -4.26 29.25
C ASP A 40 -3.09 -5.46 28.30
N ASP A 41 -2.87 -6.66 28.84
CA ASP A 41 -2.80 -7.93 28.12
C ASP A 41 -4.17 -8.58 27.87
N PHE A 42 -5.26 -7.94 28.29
CA PHE A 42 -6.60 -8.45 28.08
C PHE A 42 -6.97 -8.49 26.58
N ASP A 43 -7.31 -9.69 26.12
CA ASP A 43 -7.69 -10.00 24.75
C ASP A 43 -9.07 -9.42 24.39
N VAL A 44 -9.06 -8.39 23.55
CA VAL A 44 -10.26 -7.71 23.04
C VAL A 44 -10.76 -8.27 21.70
N THR A 45 -10.18 -9.35 21.16
CA THR A 45 -10.58 -9.90 19.85
C THR A 45 -12.03 -10.39 19.82
N LYS A 46 -12.63 -10.68 20.97
CA LYS A 46 -14.04 -11.08 21.13
C LYS A 46 -14.99 -9.89 21.30
N TRP A 47 -14.46 -8.67 21.40
CA TRP A 47 -15.24 -7.46 21.57
C TRP A 47 -15.58 -6.84 20.20
N ILE A 48 -16.60 -5.99 20.18
CA ILE A 48 -17.05 -5.32 18.97
C ILE A 48 -16.15 -4.11 18.74
N LEU A 49 -15.53 -4.01 17.57
CA LEU A 49 -14.79 -2.80 17.20
C LEU A 49 -15.75 -1.66 16.89
N VAL A 50 -15.54 -0.51 17.52
CA VAL A 50 -16.36 0.69 17.41
C VAL A 50 -15.48 1.92 17.13
N PRO A 51 -15.99 2.89 16.35
CA PRO A 51 -15.30 4.15 16.12
C PRO A 51 -15.36 5.07 17.35
N GLN A 52 -14.57 6.14 17.33
CA GLN A 52 -14.71 7.29 18.23
C GLN A 52 -15.14 8.53 17.43
N PRO A 53 -16.18 9.26 17.86
CA PRO A 53 -17.09 8.93 18.97
C PRO A 53 -17.94 7.69 18.68
N TYR A 54 -18.29 6.95 19.73
CA TYR A 54 -19.31 5.90 19.67
C TYR A 54 -20.68 6.53 19.93
N GLU A 55 -21.64 6.29 19.04
CA GLU A 55 -23.04 6.68 19.18
C GLU A 55 -23.95 5.50 18.80
N SER A 56 -24.96 5.22 19.64
CA SER A 56 -25.96 4.18 19.42
C SER A 56 -27.37 4.69 19.74
N GLN A 57 -28.39 4.24 19.00
CA GLN A 57 -29.78 4.71 19.14
C GLN A 57 -30.61 3.95 20.20
N SER A 58 -30.16 2.80 20.70
CA SER A 58 -30.81 2.11 21.81
C SER A 58 -29.85 1.19 22.58
N THR A 59 -29.49 1.59 23.80
CA THR A 59 -28.76 0.72 24.73
C THR A 59 -29.27 0.94 26.15
N GLN A 60 -29.82 -0.11 26.78
CA GLN A 60 -30.00 -0.17 28.23
C GLN A 60 -29.02 -1.23 28.77
N SER A 61 -27.79 -0.81 29.10
CA SER A 61 -26.79 -1.65 29.78
C SER A 61 -25.55 -0.84 30.15
N ASP A 62 -24.72 -1.42 31.01
CA ASP A 62 -23.31 -1.02 31.14
C ASP A 62 -22.57 -1.23 29.82
N LEU A 63 -21.63 -0.33 29.52
CA LEU A 63 -20.83 -0.31 28.31
C LEU A 63 -19.35 -0.28 28.72
N TYR A 64 -18.58 -1.26 28.25
CA TYR A 64 -17.15 -1.36 28.53
C TYR A 64 -16.38 -1.05 27.27
N PHE A 65 -15.51 -0.05 27.34
CA PHE A 65 -14.71 0.43 26.23
C PHE A 65 -13.24 0.24 26.53
N LYS A 66 -12.46 -0.20 25.55
CA LYS A 66 -11.00 -0.24 25.65
C LYS A 66 -10.37 0.19 24.34
N GLY A 67 -9.46 1.14 24.39
CA GLY A 67 -8.79 1.68 23.22
C GLY A 67 -7.36 2.09 23.53
N PHE A 68 -6.66 2.52 22.48
CA PHE A 68 -5.32 3.07 22.60
C PHE A 68 -5.37 4.59 22.70
N VAL A 69 -4.46 5.15 23.47
CA VAL A 69 -4.22 6.59 23.50
C VAL A 69 -2.90 6.88 22.82
N ASP A 70 -2.96 7.70 21.78
CA ASP A 70 -1.79 8.15 21.06
C ASP A 70 -1.05 9.18 21.93
N ALA A 71 0.18 8.86 22.33
CA ALA A 71 1.02 9.76 23.09
C ALA A 71 2.39 9.91 22.41
N ASP A 72 2.86 11.15 22.31
CA ASP A 72 4.22 11.43 21.82
C ASP A 72 5.22 10.94 22.89
N PRO A 73 6.24 10.13 22.52
CA PRO A 73 7.28 9.68 23.44
C PRO A 73 8.01 10.81 24.19
N GLY A 74 7.97 12.05 23.66
CA GLY A 74 8.53 13.24 24.31
C GLY A 74 7.64 13.89 25.37
N GLN A 75 6.39 13.44 25.54
CA GLN A 75 5.45 14.00 26.52
C GLN A 75 5.54 13.29 27.87
N SER A 76 5.43 14.05 28.97
CA SER A 76 5.33 13.49 30.33
C SER A 76 3.90 13.18 30.75
N SER A 77 2.91 13.75 30.06
CA SER A 77 1.49 13.56 30.33
C SER A 77 0.65 13.89 29.10
N VAL A 78 -0.49 13.22 28.95
CA VAL A 78 -1.52 13.50 27.95
C VAL A 78 -2.77 14.06 28.63
N ASN A 79 -3.41 15.04 28.01
CA ASN A 79 -4.70 15.56 28.47
C ASN A 79 -5.80 14.93 27.61
N LEU A 80 -6.74 14.23 28.26
CA LEU A 80 -7.88 13.60 27.61
C LEU A 80 -9.18 14.15 28.17
N THR A 81 -10.10 14.52 27.31
CA THR A 81 -11.47 14.88 27.69
C THR A 81 -12.40 13.73 27.32
N ILE A 82 -13.06 13.17 28.33
CA ILE A 82 -13.92 11.98 28.21
C ILE A 82 -15.37 12.40 28.33
N TYR A 83 -16.18 12.09 27.32
CA TYR A 83 -17.62 12.31 27.30
C TYR A 83 -18.34 10.97 27.40
N ALA A 84 -19.39 10.94 28.22
CA ALA A 84 -20.27 9.80 28.38
C ALA A 84 -21.71 10.28 28.55
N ASP A 85 -22.67 9.63 27.86
CA ASP A 85 -24.07 10.08 27.77
C ASP A 85 -24.79 10.15 29.12
N ASP A 86 -24.55 9.18 30.00
CA ASP A 86 -25.13 9.20 31.34
C ASP A 86 -24.03 9.36 32.38
N CYS A 87 -23.19 8.34 32.52
CA CYS A 87 -22.14 8.36 33.52
C CYS A 87 -20.92 7.54 33.12
N LEU A 88 -19.74 8.09 33.40
CA LEU A 88 -18.51 7.33 33.51
C LEU A 88 -18.43 6.80 34.95
N LEU A 89 -18.32 5.50 35.12
CA LEU A 89 -18.18 4.86 36.43
C LEU A 89 -16.72 4.57 36.75
N GLU A 90 -15.99 3.99 35.81
CA GLU A 90 -14.58 3.64 36.01
C GLU A 90 -13.75 4.07 34.80
N LEU A 91 -12.54 4.56 35.06
CA LEU A 91 -11.54 4.84 34.04
C LEU A 91 -10.21 4.25 34.49
N TYR A 92 -9.56 3.52 33.59
CA TYR A 92 -8.25 2.93 33.77
C TYR A 92 -7.33 3.42 32.68
N PHE A 93 -6.11 3.81 33.05
CA PHE A 93 -5.04 4.15 32.13
C PHE A 93 -3.87 3.20 32.36
N ASP A 94 -3.49 2.46 31.32
CA ASP A 94 -2.50 1.38 31.41
C ASP A 94 -2.76 0.36 32.53
N GLY A 95 -4.01 -0.06 32.68
CA GLY A 95 -4.46 -0.97 33.74
C GLY A 95 -4.52 -0.37 35.15
N ILE A 96 -4.15 0.90 35.33
CA ILE A 96 -4.21 1.61 36.62
C ILE A 96 -5.51 2.41 36.68
N SER A 97 -6.30 2.24 37.75
CA SER A 97 -7.50 3.05 37.95
C SER A 97 -7.15 4.52 38.16
N VAL A 98 -7.68 5.39 37.30
CA VAL A 98 -7.48 6.85 37.33
C VAL A 98 -8.77 7.59 37.68
N PHE A 99 -9.91 6.91 37.62
CA PHE A 99 -11.21 7.41 38.06
C PHE A 99 -12.10 6.25 38.51
N ASN A 100 -12.87 6.47 39.58
CA ASN A 100 -13.91 5.56 40.05
C ASN A 100 -15.02 6.37 40.74
N ALA A 101 -16.27 6.15 40.35
CA ALA A 101 -17.44 6.76 40.93
C ALA A 101 -18.42 5.69 41.46
N THR A 102 -18.92 5.90 42.67
CA THR A 102 -19.88 4.99 43.33
C THR A 102 -21.34 5.32 43.05
N GLU A 103 -21.61 6.52 42.54
CA GLU A 103 -22.96 7.02 42.25
C GLU A 103 -23.06 7.52 40.81
N CYS A 104 -24.17 7.21 40.15
CA CYS A 104 -24.42 7.54 38.75
C CYS A 104 -25.65 8.46 38.66
N GLY A 105 -25.43 9.76 38.43
CA GLY A 105 -26.49 10.71 38.07
C GLY A 105 -26.68 10.78 36.55
N ALA A 106 -27.91 11.03 36.10
CA ALA A 106 -28.21 11.21 34.67
C ALA A 106 -27.40 12.39 34.09
N CYS A 107 -26.72 12.16 32.97
CA CYS A 107 -25.93 13.15 32.20
C CYS A 107 -24.78 13.87 32.94
N THR A 108 -24.13 13.23 33.92
CA THR A 108 -23.05 13.87 34.71
C THR A 108 -21.79 14.18 33.87
N HIS A 109 -21.59 13.44 32.78
CA HIS A 109 -20.37 13.48 31.96
C HIS A 109 -20.62 13.94 30.50
N CYS A 110 -21.82 14.43 30.21
CA CYS A 110 -22.23 14.92 28.88
C CYS A 110 -21.41 16.12 28.39
N SER A 111 -20.89 16.93 29.31
CA SER A 111 -20.05 18.11 29.00
C SER A 111 -18.55 17.78 28.92
N GLY A 112 -18.17 16.52 29.12
CA GLY A 112 -16.77 16.07 29.11
C GLY A 112 -16.07 16.29 30.46
N ILE A 113 -15.25 15.32 30.88
CA ILE A 113 -14.33 15.45 32.02
C ILE A 113 -12.89 15.34 31.52
N MET A 114 -12.09 16.33 31.88
CA MET A 114 -10.67 16.37 31.53
C MET A 114 -9.83 15.59 32.55
N PHE A 115 -9.00 14.68 32.06
CA PHE A 115 -8.01 13.92 32.79
C PHE A 115 -6.62 14.24 32.28
N ARG A 116 -5.69 14.51 33.19
CA ARG A 116 -4.27 14.61 32.88
C ARG A 116 -3.57 13.31 33.29
N LEU A 117 -3.23 12.49 32.31
CA LEU A 117 -2.74 11.13 32.51
C LEU A 117 -1.23 11.07 32.25
N PRO A 118 -0.43 10.38 33.09
CA PRO A 118 1.02 10.33 32.95
C PRO A 118 1.43 9.43 31.78
N ILE A 119 2.32 9.91 30.92
CA ILE A 119 2.90 9.10 29.83
C ILE A 119 4.17 8.41 30.34
N ARG A 120 4.23 7.10 30.12
CA ARG A 120 5.31 6.25 30.58
C ARG A 120 6.29 5.97 29.44
N ALA A 121 7.49 6.54 29.54
CA ALA A 121 8.54 6.40 28.54
C ALA A 121 9.02 4.95 28.35
N ASP A 122 8.78 4.08 29.33
CA ASP A 122 9.07 2.64 29.27
C ASP A 122 8.04 1.83 28.49
N LYS A 123 6.92 2.45 28.06
CA LYS A 123 5.87 1.78 27.31
C LYS A 123 5.81 2.24 25.85
N PRO A 124 5.71 1.31 24.89
CA PRO A 124 5.60 1.63 23.46
C PRO A 124 4.20 2.14 23.05
N TYR A 125 3.19 1.99 23.91
CA TYR A 125 1.82 2.47 23.70
C TYR A 125 1.10 2.57 25.04
N HIS A 126 0.03 3.36 25.08
CA HIS A 126 -0.84 3.48 26.25
C HIS A 126 -2.24 2.99 25.98
N THR A 127 -2.87 2.40 27.00
CA THR A 127 -4.24 1.90 26.92
C THR A 127 -5.16 2.73 27.81
N LEU A 128 -6.40 2.95 27.35
CA LEU A 128 -7.46 3.57 28.13
C LEU A 128 -8.66 2.63 28.13
N ALA A 129 -9.18 2.33 29.31
CA ALA A 129 -10.33 1.47 29.51
C ALA A 129 -11.40 2.25 30.30
N ALA A 130 -12.62 2.31 29.79
CA ALA A 130 -13.72 3.09 30.37
C ALA A 130 -14.96 2.22 30.58
N HIS A 131 -15.53 2.28 31.78
CA HIS A 131 -16.83 1.71 32.10
C HIS A 131 -17.85 2.85 32.13
N VAL A 132 -18.76 2.82 31.16
CA VAL A 132 -19.82 3.81 30.99
C VAL A 132 -21.15 3.16 31.31
N LYS A 133 -21.92 3.77 32.20
CA LYS A 133 -23.28 3.34 32.52
C LYS A 133 -24.27 4.12 31.69
N ASN A 134 -25.18 3.40 31.00
CA ASN A 134 -26.31 3.98 30.28
C ASN A 134 -27.64 3.52 30.92
N ASN A 135 -28.42 4.48 31.42
CA ASN A 135 -29.71 4.26 32.08
C ASN A 135 -30.89 4.20 31.09
N GLY A 136 -30.64 4.34 29.78
CA GLY A 136 -31.56 4.06 28.70
C GLY A 136 -31.75 5.22 27.73
N GLY A 137 -31.93 4.88 26.45
CA GLY A 137 -32.00 5.84 25.35
C GLY A 137 -30.85 5.63 24.38
N SER A 138 -30.39 6.70 23.74
CA SER A 138 -29.12 6.68 23.01
C SER A 138 -27.97 6.37 23.96
N GLY A 139 -26.84 5.91 23.44
CA GLY A 139 -25.59 5.79 24.18
C GLY A 139 -24.49 6.50 23.43
N MET A 140 -23.69 7.29 24.14
CA MET A 140 -22.57 8.04 23.60
C MET A 140 -21.32 7.88 24.47
N PHE A 141 -20.19 7.64 23.83
CA PHE A 141 -18.87 7.67 24.45
C PHE A 141 -17.86 8.30 23.49
N LYS A 142 -17.13 9.31 23.96
CA LYS A 142 -16.15 10.05 23.15
C LYS A 142 -14.91 10.35 23.96
N VAL A 143 -13.74 10.18 23.34
CA VAL A 143 -12.44 10.61 23.89
C VAL A 143 -11.82 11.66 22.97
N GLU A 144 -11.51 12.82 23.53
CA GLU A 144 -10.75 13.87 22.84
C GLU A 144 -9.40 14.06 23.50
N GLN A 145 -8.36 14.28 22.70
CA GLN A 145 -7.03 14.58 23.20
C GLN A 145 -6.72 16.06 23.01
N ASP A 146 -6.48 16.75 24.12
CA ASP A 146 -6.10 18.17 24.11
C ASP A 146 -4.61 18.31 23.80
N GLN A 147 -4.29 18.97 22.69
CA GLN A 147 -2.91 19.35 22.37
C GLN A 147 -2.58 20.70 23.02
N PRO A 148 -1.44 20.85 23.73
CA PRO A 148 -1.05 22.13 24.31
C PRO A 148 -0.86 23.19 23.20
N TRP A 149 -1.54 24.31 23.33
CA TRP A 149 -1.66 25.36 22.32
C TRP A 149 -0.38 26.17 22.02
N LEU A 150 0.78 25.88 22.65
CA LEU A 150 1.92 26.81 22.66
C LEU A 150 3.34 26.21 22.61
N SER A 151 3.54 24.89 22.41
CA SER A 151 4.88 24.40 22.09
C SER A 151 5.15 24.51 20.60
N PHE A 152 5.59 25.68 20.13
CA PHE A 152 6.17 25.88 18.80
C PHE A 152 7.54 25.21 18.68
N ASN A 153 7.61 23.89 18.87
CA ASN A 153 8.67 23.12 18.24
C ASN A 153 8.26 23.00 16.76
N ILE A 154 8.87 23.81 15.90
CA ILE A 154 8.70 23.68 14.45
C ILE A 154 9.17 22.27 14.11
N ARG A 155 8.22 21.37 13.80
CA ARG A 155 8.55 20.00 13.40
C ARG A 155 9.45 20.05 12.17
N PRO A 156 10.45 19.16 12.03
CA PRO A 156 11.33 19.11 10.86
C PRO A 156 10.54 19.11 9.53
N SER A 157 9.42 18.39 9.50
CA SER A 157 8.47 18.39 8.38
C SER A 157 8.00 19.80 7.98
N THR A 158 7.64 20.65 8.94
CA THR A 158 7.17 22.02 8.65
C THR A 158 8.28 22.87 8.02
N SER A 159 9.52 22.71 8.47
CA SER A 159 10.66 23.44 7.90
C SER A 159 10.95 22.99 6.47
N LEU A 160 10.93 21.68 6.20
CA LEU A 160 11.09 21.12 4.86
C LEU A 160 9.97 21.61 3.93
N PHE A 161 8.72 21.66 4.42
CA PHE A 161 7.58 22.19 3.68
C PHE A 161 7.82 23.64 3.23
N LEU A 162 8.23 24.52 4.14
CA LEU A 162 8.49 25.93 3.84
C LEU A 162 9.62 26.11 2.81
N VAL A 163 10.67 25.31 2.89
CA VAL A 163 11.75 25.28 1.89
C VAL A 163 11.21 24.86 0.52
N ALA A 164 10.34 23.84 0.47
CA ALA A 164 9.69 23.40 -0.75
C ALA A 164 8.87 24.52 -1.41
N MET A 165 8.10 25.25 -0.60
CA MET A 165 7.29 26.39 -1.04
C MET A 165 8.14 27.53 -1.59
N ALA A 166 9.31 27.78 -0.99
CA ALA A 166 10.25 28.79 -1.48
C ALA A 166 10.81 28.42 -2.87
N PHE A 167 11.26 27.17 -3.06
CA PHE A 167 11.74 26.69 -4.36
C PHE A 167 10.64 26.70 -5.43
N LEU A 168 9.42 26.30 -5.06
CA LEU A 168 8.28 26.29 -5.96
C LEU A 168 7.88 27.70 -6.38
N SER A 169 7.84 28.65 -5.44
CA SER A 169 7.60 30.07 -5.71
C SER A 169 8.65 30.64 -6.66
N ALA A 170 9.93 30.33 -6.42
CA ALA A 170 11.02 30.74 -7.29
C ALA A 170 10.88 30.16 -8.71
N ALA A 171 10.44 28.91 -8.85
CA ALA A 171 10.18 28.30 -10.15
C ALA A 171 9.02 28.99 -10.90
N LEU A 172 7.93 29.27 -10.19
CA LEU A 172 6.70 29.89 -10.71
C LEU A 172 6.91 31.33 -11.17
N PHE A 173 7.72 32.12 -10.45
CA PHE A 173 7.96 33.53 -10.75
C PHE A 173 9.32 33.80 -11.39
N LEU A 174 10.03 32.77 -11.85
CA LEU A 174 11.31 32.92 -12.52
C LEU A 174 11.15 33.89 -13.73
N PRO A 175 11.88 35.01 -13.78
CA PRO A 175 11.69 36.01 -14.82
C PRO A 175 11.94 35.44 -16.21
N ALA A 176 11.08 35.75 -17.19
CA ALA A 176 11.20 35.26 -18.56
C ALA A 176 12.55 35.60 -19.23
N ARG A 177 13.24 36.65 -18.75
CA ARG A 177 14.60 37.05 -19.19
C ARG A 177 15.67 36.05 -18.76
N VAL A 178 15.45 35.30 -17.68
CA VAL A 178 16.35 34.22 -17.22
C VAL A 178 16.03 32.97 -18.03
N ARG A 179 16.55 32.91 -19.26
CA ARG A 179 16.31 31.81 -20.21
C ARG A 179 17.15 30.57 -19.88
N ARG A 180 17.07 30.07 -18.64
CA ARG A 180 17.70 28.81 -18.22
C ARG A 180 16.62 27.82 -17.81
N TRP A 181 16.05 27.13 -18.79
CA TRP A 181 15.10 26.03 -18.60
C TRP A 181 15.64 24.96 -17.64
N HIS A 182 16.96 24.71 -17.66
CA HIS A 182 17.66 23.89 -16.67
C HIS A 182 17.50 24.39 -15.22
N LEU A 183 17.62 25.71 -14.98
CA LEU A 183 17.46 26.27 -13.63
C LEU A 183 16.03 26.06 -13.13
N LYS A 184 15.03 26.33 -13.98
CA LYS A 184 13.63 26.09 -13.64
C LYS A 184 13.36 24.62 -13.32
N ALA A 185 13.90 23.70 -14.12
CA ALA A 185 13.78 22.27 -13.88
C ALA A 185 14.42 21.87 -12.54
N LEU A 186 15.60 22.42 -12.21
CA LEU A 186 16.25 22.19 -10.91
C LEU A 186 15.42 22.73 -9.74
N LEU A 187 14.84 23.94 -9.87
CA LEU A 187 13.98 24.51 -8.82
C LEU A 187 12.73 23.65 -8.59
N ILE A 188 12.09 23.14 -9.66
CA ILE A 188 10.95 22.22 -9.54
C ILE A 188 11.38 20.90 -8.90
N LEU A 189 12.54 20.36 -9.31
CA LEU A 189 13.08 19.12 -8.75
C LEU A 189 13.36 19.27 -7.25
N PHE A 190 13.98 20.37 -6.83
CA PHE A 190 14.19 20.65 -5.41
C PHE A 190 12.87 20.86 -4.67
N ALA A 191 11.93 21.62 -5.23
CA ALA A 191 10.61 21.79 -4.64
C ALA A 191 9.94 20.43 -4.39
N TYR A 192 9.92 19.54 -5.40
CA TYR A 192 9.34 18.21 -5.26
C TYR A 192 10.13 17.34 -4.28
N GLY A 193 11.47 17.42 -4.28
CA GLY A 193 12.34 16.80 -3.29
C GLY A 193 11.94 17.13 -1.86
N PHE A 194 11.83 18.42 -1.55
CA PHE A 194 11.46 18.91 -0.23
C PHE A 194 9.98 18.63 0.12
N VAL A 195 9.06 18.72 -0.84
CA VAL A 195 7.64 18.32 -0.62
C VAL A 195 7.59 16.84 -0.23
N THR A 196 8.28 15.96 -0.96
CA THR A 196 8.30 14.53 -0.67
C THR A 196 8.90 14.23 0.69
N LEU A 197 10.07 14.81 1.02
CA LEU A 197 10.70 14.63 2.33
C LEU A 197 9.83 15.14 3.49
N SER A 198 9.14 16.27 3.27
CA SER A 198 8.21 16.87 4.22
C SER A 198 6.91 16.06 4.40
N PHE A 199 6.38 15.50 3.32
CA PHE A 199 5.15 14.73 3.32
C PHE A 199 5.37 13.33 3.92
N LEU A 200 6.54 12.74 3.65
CA LEU A 200 6.93 11.41 4.11
C LEU A 200 7.86 11.47 5.35
N THR A 201 7.85 12.56 6.13
CA THR A 201 8.78 12.72 7.26
C THR A 201 8.73 11.57 8.28
N PRO A 202 7.57 10.99 8.65
CA PRO A 202 7.54 9.85 9.57
C PRO A 202 8.33 8.62 9.06
N LEU A 203 8.40 8.41 7.74
CA LEU A 203 9.24 7.36 7.14
C LEU A 203 10.74 7.63 7.33
N VAL A 204 11.13 8.89 7.34
CA VAL A 204 12.53 9.31 7.48
C VAL A 204 12.95 9.29 8.96
N GLU A 205 12.11 9.79 9.85
CA GLU A 205 12.37 9.81 11.30
C GLU A 205 12.43 8.38 11.86
N ASN A 206 11.54 7.49 11.40
CA ASN A 206 11.48 6.09 11.82
C ASN A 206 12.16 5.15 10.82
N ALA A 207 13.24 5.59 10.15
CA ALA A 207 13.85 4.85 9.04
C ALA A 207 14.31 3.42 9.38
N GLY A 208 14.71 3.16 10.64
CA GLY A 208 15.08 1.82 11.11
C GLY A 208 13.93 0.96 11.62
N ASN A 209 12.74 1.53 11.85
CA ASN A 209 11.61 0.82 12.46
C ASN A 209 10.84 -0.05 11.45
N TRP A 210 10.12 -1.04 11.98
CA TRP A 210 9.19 -1.91 11.27
C TRP A 210 7.76 -1.38 11.38
N GLY A 211 6.94 -1.71 10.38
CA GLY A 211 5.55 -1.30 10.24
C GLY A 211 4.58 -2.32 10.85
N ILE A 212 3.30 -1.99 10.78
CA ILE A 212 2.20 -2.82 11.26
C ILE A 212 1.52 -3.58 10.11
N HIS A 213 0.61 -4.50 10.44
CA HIS A 213 -0.26 -5.22 9.51
C HIS A 213 0.53 -5.87 8.36
N ASP A 214 0.29 -5.46 7.11
CA ASP A 214 0.88 -6.07 5.90
C ASP A 214 2.37 -5.73 5.72
N TRP A 215 2.93 -4.78 6.48
CA TRP A 215 4.36 -4.47 6.39
C TRP A 215 5.24 -5.69 6.68
N ASP A 216 4.81 -6.57 7.57
CA ASP A 216 5.52 -7.82 7.87
C ASP A 216 5.75 -8.67 6.62
N TYR A 217 4.67 -8.87 5.84
CA TYR A 217 4.69 -9.63 4.60
C TYR A 217 5.64 -9.02 3.56
N PHE A 218 5.60 -7.69 3.39
CA PHE A 218 6.45 -7.03 2.41
C PHE A 218 7.91 -6.92 2.84
N PHE A 219 8.20 -6.74 4.14
CA PHE A 219 9.56 -6.86 4.64
C PHE A 219 10.10 -8.27 4.41
N PHE A 220 9.34 -9.28 4.82
CA PHE A 220 9.68 -10.69 4.64
C PHE A 220 10.00 -11.04 3.18
N ASN A 221 9.09 -10.76 2.24
CA ASN A 221 9.29 -11.17 0.83
C ASN A 221 10.50 -10.46 0.19
N ASN A 222 10.69 -9.18 0.47
CA ASN A 222 11.85 -8.44 -0.03
C ASN A 222 13.15 -8.94 0.63
N ALA A 223 13.10 -9.34 1.90
CA ALA A 223 14.25 -9.91 2.61
C ALA A 223 14.65 -11.29 2.07
N VAL A 224 13.67 -12.17 1.79
CA VAL A 224 13.92 -13.46 1.15
C VAL A 224 14.57 -13.27 -0.22
N ALA A 225 14.01 -12.39 -1.06
CA ALA A 225 14.57 -12.11 -2.38
C ALA A 225 16.01 -11.56 -2.27
N ARG A 226 16.24 -10.61 -1.36
CA ARG A 226 17.56 -10.03 -1.10
C ARG A 226 18.58 -11.07 -0.64
N LYS A 227 18.24 -11.91 0.35
CA LYS A 227 19.12 -12.99 0.85
C LYS A 227 19.43 -14.00 -0.25
N THR A 228 18.44 -14.36 -1.06
CA THR A 228 18.61 -15.27 -2.20
C THR A 228 19.62 -14.75 -3.22
N ILE A 229 19.58 -13.45 -3.52
CA ILE A 229 20.51 -12.83 -4.47
C ILE A 229 21.91 -12.61 -3.87
N LEU A 230 21.99 -12.04 -2.66
CA LEU A 230 23.29 -11.62 -2.09
C LEU A 230 24.06 -12.75 -1.42
N THR A 231 23.38 -13.68 -0.75
CA THR A 231 24.04 -14.79 -0.03
C THR A 231 24.19 -16.02 -0.91
N TYR A 232 23.16 -16.35 -1.70
CA TYR A 232 23.14 -17.59 -2.48
C TYR A 232 23.44 -17.39 -3.97
N HIS A 233 23.54 -16.14 -4.44
CA HIS A 233 23.78 -15.81 -5.86
C HIS A 233 22.78 -16.46 -6.82
N GLN A 234 21.53 -16.55 -6.37
CA GLN A 234 20.44 -17.20 -7.08
C GLN A 234 19.36 -16.17 -7.46
N LEU A 235 18.75 -16.39 -8.63
CA LEU A 235 17.47 -15.74 -8.91
C LEU A 235 16.44 -16.27 -7.91
N PRO A 236 15.70 -15.41 -7.17
CA PRO A 236 14.64 -15.89 -6.30
C PRO A 236 13.58 -16.61 -7.13
N MET A 237 13.41 -17.93 -6.95
CA MET A 237 12.43 -18.75 -7.68
C MET A 237 11.53 -19.47 -6.69
N TRP A 238 12.14 -20.11 -5.70
CA TRP A 238 11.48 -20.75 -4.57
C TRP A 238 11.74 -19.99 -3.27
N ASN A 239 10.72 -19.93 -2.41
CA ASN A 239 10.81 -19.39 -1.07
C ASN A 239 10.54 -20.51 -0.05
N PRO A 240 11.57 -21.10 0.56
CA PRO A 240 11.39 -22.15 1.56
C PRO A 240 10.90 -21.62 2.93
N TYR A 241 10.92 -20.29 3.12
CA TYR A 241 10.67 -19.65 4.42
C TYR A 241 9.19 -19.31 4.66
N ALA A 242 8.32 -19.42 3.66
CA ALA A 242 6.88 -19.18 3.78
C ALA A 242 6.10 -20.46 3.54
N CYS A 243 5.15 -20.77 4.41
CA CYS A 243 4.12 -21.79 4.20
C CYS A 243 4.68 -23.19 3.92
N GLY A 244 5.89 -23.51 4.36
CA GLY A 244 6.58 -24.76 3.99
C GLY A 244 7.15 -24.78 2.56
N GLY A 245 7.05 -23.69 1.81
CA GLY A 245 7.59 -23.55 0.46
C GLY A 245 6.57 -22.93 -0.51
N THR A 246 6.92 -21.77 -1.10
CA THR A 246 6.09 -21.09 -2.13
C THR A 246 6.90 -20.61 -3.33
N VAL A 247 6.21 -20.33 -4.45
CA VAL A 247 6.83 -19.87 -5.70
C VAL A 247 6.93 -18.34 -5.74
N ILE A 248 7.98 -17.77 -5.15
CA ILE A 248 8.13 -16.31 -5.01
C ILE A 248 8.14 -15.56 -6.36
N LEU A 249 8.66 -16.16 -7.43
CA LEU A 249 8.65 -15.53 -8.76
C LEU A 249 7.25 -15.39 -9.35
N ALA A 250 6.39 -16.38 -9.11
CA ALA A 250 5.03 -16.41 -9.62
C ALA A 250 4.06 -15.65 -8.69
N ASN A 251 4.51 -15.27 -7.49
CA ASN A 251 3.68 -14.51 -6.56
C ASN A 251 3.32 -13.13 -7.18
N PRO A 252 2.03 -12.80 -7.31
CA PRO A 252 1.59 -11.53 -7.90
C PRO A 252 2.16 -10.30 -7.20
N GLN A 253 2.37 -10.37 -5.89
CA GLN A 253 2.85 -9.26 -5.05
C GLN A 253 4.40 -9.21 -4.92
N SER A 254 5.12 -10.11 -5.61
CA SER A 254 6.59 -10.06 -5.64
C SER A 254 7.11 -8.82 -6.37
N PHE A 255 8.09 -8.16 -5.75
CA PHE A 255 8.59 -6.85 -6.18
C PHE A 255 9.99 -6.89 -6.85
N TYR A 256 10.77 -7.96 -6.67
CA TYR A 256 12.23 -7.92 -6.87
C TYR A 256 12.73 -7.83 -8.33
N LEU A 257 11.84 -7.87 -9.32
CA LEU A 257 12.20 -7.75 -10.74
C LEU A 257 12.20 -6.29 -11.26
N THR A 258 11.73 -5.34 -10.48
CA THR A 258 11.80 -3.92 -10.84
C THR A 258 13.21 -3.34 -10.66
N PRO A 259 13.66 -2.39 -11.50
CA PRO A 259 14.97 -1.75 -11.35
C PRO A 259 15.15 -1.04 -10.00
N THR A 260 14.07 -0.60 -9.36
CA THR A 260 14.17 0.08 -8.07
C THR A 260 14.54 -0.88 -6.93
N PHE A 261 14.39 -2.20 -7.10
CA PHE A 261 14.84 -3.23 -6.16
C PHE A 261 16.33 -3.14 -5.79
N ASN A 262 17.15 -2.54 -6.67
CA ASN A 262 18.55 -2.26 -6.37
C ASN A 262 18.75 -1.43 -5.09
N LEU A 263 17.80 -0.57 -4.71
CA LEU A 263 17.85 0.16 -3.45
C LEU A 263 17.77 -0.78 -2.23
N ILE A 264 16.97 -1.85 -2.30
CA ILE A 264 16.90 -2.87 -1.24
C ILE A 264 18.18 -3.70 -1.21
N LEU A 265 18.74 -4.05 -2.37
CA LEU A 265 20.03 -4.75 -2.43
C LEU A 265 21.13 -3.95 -1.72
N LEU A 266 21.24 -2.64 -2.02
CA LEU A 266 22.30 -1.77 -1.53
C LEU A 266 22.13 -1.34 -0.07
N PHE A 267 20.92 -0.98 0.35
CA PHE A 267 20.68 -0.32 1.64
C PHE A 267 20.03 -1.22 2.70
N GLY A 268 19.74 -2.48 2.39
CA GLY A 268 18.94 -3.34 3.27
C GLY A 268 17.44 -3.16 3.03
N VAL A 269 16.62 -3.98 3.70
CA VAL A 269 15.18 -4.03 3.41
C VAL A 269 14.48 -2.83 4.04
N GLU A 270 14.81 -2.53 5.29
CA GLU A 270 14.22 -1.49 6.12
C GLU A 270 14.43 -0.10 5.49
N TYR A 271 15.69 0.23 5.13
CA TYR A 271 16.03 1.50 4.49
C TYR A 271 15.69 1.51 2.99
N GLY A 272 15.94 0.41 2.29
CA GLY A 272 15.76 0.33 0.83
C GLY A 272 14.30 0.53 0.40
N ILE A 273 13.34 -0.05 1.14
CA ILE A 273 11.90 0.15 0.90
C ILE A 273 11.52 1.63 1.07
N LYS A 274 11.99 2.29 2.14
CA LYS A 274 11.68 3.70 2.42
C LYS A 274 12.29 4.63 1.37
N LEU A 275 13.52 4.33 0.92
CA LEU A 275 14.15 5.03 -0.21
C LEU A 275 13.37 4.83 -1.52
N GLN A 276 12.84 3.63 -1.76
CA GLN A 276 11.95 3.38 -2.90
C GLN A 276 10.70 4.26 -2.80
N MET A 277 10.03 4.33 -1.64
CA MET A 277 8.83 5.17 -1.46
C MET A 277 9.12 6.64 -1.78
N LEU A 278 10.22 7.20 -1.25
CA LEU A 278 10.67 8.56 -1.54
C LEU A 278 10.91 8.78 -3.05
N LEU A 279 11.60 7.84 -3.70
CA LEU A 279 11.89 7.91 -5.14
C LEU A 279 10.61 7.87 -5.97
N HIS A 280 9.66 6.99 -5.65
CA HIS A 280 8.42 6.84 -6.41
C HIS A 280 7.51 8.07 -6.26
N TYR A 281 7.48 8.72 -5.09
CA TYR A 281 6.79 10.00 -4.95
C TYR A 281 7.33 11.06 -5.91
N LEU A 282 8.66 11.17 -6.05
CA LEU A 282 9.28 12.08 -7.01
C LEU A 282 8.97 11.71 -8.46
N ILE A 283 9.07 10.42 -8.81
CA ILE A 283 8.72 9.92 -10.14
C ILE A 283 7.28 10.32 -10.47
N GLY A 284 6.32 10.01 -9.59
CA GLY A 284 4.91 10.32 -9.80
C GLY A 284 4.61 11.82 -9.93
N LEU A 285 5.20 12.66 -9.07
CA LEU A 285 5.05 14.12 -9.13
C LEU A 285 5.56 14.68 -10.46
N ILE A 286 6.73 14.22 -10.92
CA ILE A 286 7.32 14.61 -12.20
C ILE A 286 6.45 14.12 -13.35
N GLY A 287 6.05 12.85 -13.34
CA GLY A 287 5.22 12.25 -14.39
C GLY A 287 3.90 12.98 -14.59
N MET A 288 3.21 13.30 -13.49
CA MET A 288 1.94 14.01 -13.53
C MET A 288 2.10 15.47 -13.97
N TYR A 289 3.16 16.14 -13.52
CA TYR A 289 3.51 17.47 -14.03
C TYR A 289 3.76 17.44 -15.54
N LEU A 290 4.56 16.50 -16.05
CA LEU A 290 4.85 16.36 -17.48
C LEU A 290 3.59 16.05 -18.29
N LEU A 291 2.69 15.21 -17.78
CA LEU A 291 1.39 14.92 -18.39
C LEU A 291 0.54 16.19 -18.49
N ALA A 292 0.42 16.96 -17.41
CA ALA A 292 -0.33 18.21 -17.42
C ALA A 292 0.27 19.25 -18.40
N ARG A 293 1.61 19.32 -18.49
CA ARG A 293 2.30 20.15 -19.50
C ARG A 293 2.02 19.69 -20.93
N LEU A 294 1.99 18.39 -21.19
CA LEU A 294 1.64 17.84 -22.52
C LEU A 294 0.21 18.21 -22.92
N LEU A 295 -0.71 18.23 -21.95
CA LEU A 295 -2.10 18.66 -22.11
C LEU A 295 -2.25 20.19 -22.20
N LYS A 296 -1.14 20.95 -22.27
CA LYS A 296 -1.09 22.41 -22.41
C LYS A 296 -1.77 23.15 -21.25
N MET A 297 -1.74 22.57 -20.06
CA MET A 297 -2.14 23.26 -18.84
C MET A 297 -1.12 24.34 -18.46
N GLY A 298 -1.57 25.35 -17.72
CA GLY A 298 -0.73 26.38 -17.13
C GLY A 298 0.28 25.80 -16.15
N GLU A 299 1.21 26.63 -15.69
CA GLU A 299 2.29 26.20 -14.80
C GLU A 299 1.74 25.83 -13.43
N ALA A 300 0.95 26.71 -12.82
CA ALA A 300 0.30 26.44 -11.54
C ALA A 300 -0.67 25.26 -11.68
N GLY A 301 -1.45 25.20 -12.77
CA GLY A 301 -2.29 24.05 -13.08
C GLY A 301 -1.52 22.72 -13.14
N SER A 302 -0.31 22.72 -13.69
CA SER A 302 0.49 21.48 -13.81
C SER A 302 1.02 21.00 -12.47
N HIS A 303 1.37 21.91 -11.56
CA HIS A 303 1.71 21.55 -10.18
C HIS A 303 0.48 21.07 -9.41
N MET A 304 -0.69 21.69 -9.62
CA MET A 304 -1.96 21.25 -9.03
C MET A 304 -2.26 19.79 -9.38
N ALA A 305 -2.14 19.42 -10.66
CA ALA A 305 -2.32 18.02 -11.09
C ALA A 305 -1.37 17.07 -10.35
N ALA A 306 -0.10 17.44 -10.22
CA ALA A 306 0.90 16.62 -9.54
C ALA A 306 0.60 16.41 -8.06
N PHE A 307 0.29 17.49 -7.33
CA PHE A 307 0.01 17.42 -5.90
C PHE A 307 -1.30 16.70 -5.60
N VAL A 308 -2.39 17.03 -6.30
CA VAL A 308 -3.69 16.39 -6.07
C VAL A 308 -3.64 14.89 -6.31
N TYR A 309 -2.87 14.43 -7.31
CA TYR A 309 -2.74 12.99 -7.55
C TYR A 309 -1.85 12.30 -6.49
N MET A 310 -0.59 12.72 -6.39
CA MET A 310 0.41 12.00 -5.58
C MET A 310 0.27 12.22 -4.08
N LEU A 311 -0.32 13.34 -3.66
CA LEU A 311 -0.53 13.66 -2.25
C LEU A 311 -1.99 13.43 -1.83
N SER A 312 -2.82 12.74 -2.64
CA SER A 312 -4.15 12.28 -2.20
C SER A 312 -4.05 11.22 -1.11
N ALA A 313 -5.13 10.98 -0.35
CA ALA A 313 -5.11 10.05 0.78
C ALA A 313 -4.81 8.59 0.40
N VAL A 314 -5.03 8.21 -0.87
CA VAL A 314 -5.00 6.80 -1.30
C VAL A 314 -3.65 6.14 -0.99
N ILE A 315 -2.54 6.73 -1.46
CA ILE A 315 -1.20 6.16 -1.29
C ILE A 315 -0.77 6.13 0.20
N PRO A 316 -0.85 7.23 0.98
CA PRO A 316 -0.44 7.20 2.38
C PRO A 316 -1.33 6.31 3.26
N LEU A 317 -2.64 6.17 2.98
CA LEU A 317 -3.51 5.19 3.67
C LEU A 317 -3.01 3.76 3.48
N HIS A 318 -2.71 3.40 2.23
CA HIS A 318 -2.19 2.08 1.89
C HIS A 318 -0.79 1.85 2.49
N PHE A 319 0.05 2.88 2.57
CA PHE A 319 1.33 2.77 3.26
C PHE A 319 1.19 2.65 4.77
N ALA A 320 0.23 3.33 5.39
CA ALA A 320 -0.03 3.17 6.82
C ALA A 320 -0.47 1.73 7.15
N GLU A 321 -1.28 1.12 6.28
CA GLU A 321 -1.72 -0.29 6.39
C GLU A 321 -0.61 -1.31 6.02
N GLY A 322 0.40 -0.90 5.26
CA GLY A 322 1.48 -1.78 4.81
C GLY A 322 1.30 -2.37 3.41
N HIS A 323 0.33 -1.90 2.63
CA HIS A 323 0.17 -2.22 1.22
C HIS A 323 1.27 -1.58 0.35
N TYR A 324 2.49 -2.09 0.48
CA TYR A 324 3.71 -1.50 -0.10
C TYR A 324 3.64 -1.28 -1.62
N THR A 325 2.98 -2.18 -2.35
CA THR A 325 2.92 -2.19 -3.82
C THR A 325 2.27 -0.93 -4.42
N TRP A 326 1.56 -0.12 -3.63
CA TRP A 326 0.97 1.17 -4.05
C TRP A 326 1.99 2.21 -4.52
N ILE A 327 3.29 2.01 -4.28
CA ILE A 327 4.34 2.81 -4.93
C ILE A 327 4.24 2.80 -6.47
N ALA A 328 3.65 1.75 -7.05
CA ALA A 328 3.42 1.62 -8.50
C ALA A 328 2.50 2.72 -9.08
N ALA A 329 1.72 3.41 -8.25
CA ALA A 329 0.92 4.56 -8.65
C ALA A 329 1.76 5.67 -9.32
N ALA A 330 3.06 5.74 -9.01
CA ALA A 330 4.00 6.67 -9.61
C ALA A 330 4.14 6.53 -11.14
N TRP A 331 3.89 5.34 -11.70
CA TRP A 331 4.03 5.07 -13.13
C TRP A 331 2.79 5.38 -13.96
N VAL A 332 1.62 5.53 -13.33
CA VAL A 332 0.34 5.82 -14.03
C VAL A 332 0.42 7.07 -14.91
N PRO A 333 0.96 8.22 -14.44
CA PRO A 333 1.07 9.41 -15.28
C PRO A 333 1.98 9.20 -16.49
N TYR A 334 3.00 8.35 -16.39
CA TYR A 334 3.90 8.04 -17.51
C TYR A 334 3.22 7.17 -18.56
N VAL A 335 2.39 6.20 -18.15
CA VAL A 335 1.55 5.43 -19.08
C VAL A 335 0.70 6.40 -19.92
N ALA A 336 -0.02 7.32 -19.27
CA ALA A 336 -0.86 8.30 -19.95
C ALA A 336 -0.04 9.30 -20.81
N TYR A 337 1.09 9.79 -20.30
CA TYR A 337 1.96 10.74 -21.00
C TYR A 337 2.52 10.15 -22.30
N PHE A 338 3.08 8.95 -22.25
CA PHE A 338 3.62 8.27 -23.42
C PHE A 338 2.52 7.77 -24.36
N TYR A 339 1.37 7.33 -23.83
CA TYR A 339 0.18 7.01 -24.63
C TYR A 339 -0.27 8.22 -25.48
N LEU A 340 -0.38 9.40 -24.86
CA LEU A 340 -0.79 10.61 -25.58
C LEU A 340 0.22 10.97 -26.66
N ARG A 341 1.54 10.90 -26.39
CA ARG A 341 2.56 11.11 -27.43
C ARG A 341 2.52 10.07 -28.54
N ALA A 342 2.22 8.81 -28.22
CA ALA A 342 2.07 7.76 -29.23
C ALA A 342 0.89 8.02 -30.16
N THR A 343 -0.21 8.58 -29.63
CA THR A 343 -1.39 8.93 -30.44
C THR A 343 -1.23 10.24 -31.23
N GLN A 344 -0.42 11.18 -30.76
CA GLN A 344 -0.31 12.53 -31.33
C GLN A 344 0.94 12.76 -32.18
N GLU A 345 2.03 12.04 -31.90
CA GLU A 345 3.34 12.26 -32.51
C GLU A 345 3.79 11.03 -33.32
N ASP A 346 4.20 9.96 -32.63
CA ASP A 346 4.84 8.78 -33.23
C ASP A 346 4.57 7.53 -32.39
N MET A 347 4.22 6.42 -33.04
CA MET A 347 3.99 5.10 -32.42
C MET A 347 5.20 4.62 -31.60
N LYS A 348 6.42 5.11 -31.86
CA LYS A 348 7.61 4.85 -31.04
C LYS A 348 7.40 5.12 -29.54
N TRP A 349 6.55 6.07 -29.19
CA TRP A 349 6.21 6.35 -27.79
C TRP A 349 5.36 5.27 -27.12
N ALA A 350 4.79 4.31 -27.87
CA ALA A 350 4.10 3.16 -27.29
C ALA A 350 5.06 2.24 -26.51
N VAL A 351 6.35 2.21 -26.87
CA VAL A 351 7.38 1.42 -26.17
C VAL A 351 7.54 1.88 -24.72
N PRO A 352 7.88 3.15 -24.42
CA PRO A 352 7.97 3.60 -23.03
C PRO A 352 6.62 3.61 -22.29
N ALA A 353 5.49 3.75 -22.99
CA ALA A 353 4.17 3.56 -22.36
C ALA A 353 3.98 2.12 -21.87
N ALA A 354 4.31 1.13 -22.71
CA ALA A 354 4.27 -0.29 -22.36
C ALA A 354 5.27 -0.66 -21.27
N LEU A 355 6.48 -0.08 -21.27
CA LEU A 355 7.43 -0.27 -20.17
C LEU A 355 6.91 0.30 -18.85
N SER A 356 6.27 1.49 -18.87
CA SER A 356 5.68 2.07 -17.65
C SER A 356 4.56 1.19 -17.11
N LEU A 357 3.71 0.63 -17.98
CA LEU A 357 2.65 -0.31 -17.58
C LEU A 357 3.22 -1.65 -17.10
N ALA A 358 4.29 -2.15 -17.72
CA ALA A 358 5.00 -3.35 -17.27
C ALA A 358 5.65 -3.16 -15.89
N LEU A 359 6.19 -1.97 -15.60
CA LEU A 359 6.74 -1.66 -14.27
C LEU A 359 5.67 -1.72 -13.17
N ILE A 360 4.45 -1.22 -13.42
CA ILE A 360 3.32 -1.37 -12.48
C ILE A 360 3.09 -2.84 -12.11
N TYR A 361 3.19 -3.73 -13.10
CA TYR A 361 3.03 -5.17 -12.88
C TYR A 361 4.24 -5.82 -12.18
N LEU A 362 5.47 -5.46 -12.58
CA LEU A 362 6.71 -5.99 -12.01
C LEU A 362 6.92 -5.53 -10.56
N GLU A 363 6.36 -4.38 -10.18
CA GLU A 363 6.29 -3.88 -8.80
C GLU A 363 5.21 -4.57 -7.96
N GLY A 364 4.58 -5.61 -8.49
CA GLY A 364 3.69 -6.49 -7.74
C GLY A 364 2.28 -5.95 -7.51
N HIS A 365 1.88 -4.87 -8.18
CA HIS A 365 0.55 -4.30 -8.00
C HIS A 365 -0.46 -4.79 -9.06
N ALA A 366 -0.90 -6.05 -8.92
CA ALA A 366 -1.84 -6.67 -9.86
C ALA A 366 -3.16 -5.88 -10.05
N TYR A 367 -3.72 -5.33 -8.96
CA TYR A 367 -4.95 -4.52 -9.00
C TYR A 367 -4.79 -3.27 -9.86
N LEU A 368 -3.79 -2.43 -9.54
CA LEU A 368 -3.51 -1.20 -10.27
C LEU A 368 -3.21 -1.45 -11.75
N PHE A 369 -2.48 -2.52 -12.05
CA PHE A 369 -2.22 -2.94 -13.42
C PHE A 369 -3.52 -3.11 -14.22
N VAL A 370 -4.49 -3.83 -13.66
CA VAL A 370 -5.81 -4.02 -14.28
C VAL A 370 -6.58 -2.70 -14.37
N TYR A 371 -6.54 -1.85 -13.34
CA TYR A 371 -7.25 -0.57 -13.34
C TYR A 371 -6.73 0.39 -14.42
N VAL A 372 -5.42 0.44 -14.67
CA VAL A 372 -4.85 1.22 -15.77
C VAL A 372 -5.27 0.66 -17.13
N ILE A 373 -5.38 -0.67 -17.27
CA ILE A 373 -5.92 -1.30 -18.49
C ILE A 373 -7.38 -0.91 -18.68
N LEU A 374 -8.22 -0.96 -17.65
CA LEU A 374 -9.63 -0.53 -17.71
C LEU A 374 -9.75 0.96 -18.09
N PHE A 375 -8.88 1.81 -17.57
CA PHE A 375 -8.78 3.20 -18.00
C PHE A 375 -8.47 3.32 -19.50
N LEU A 376 -7.48 2.59 -20.02
CA LEU A 376 -7.14 2.63 -21.45
C LEU A 376 -8.25 2.06 -22.34
N LEU A 377 -8.85 0.94 -21.93
CA LEU A 377 -9.93 0.25 -22.67
C LEU A 377 -11.23 1.05 -22.70
N SER A 378 -11.47 1.93 -21.72
CA SER A 378 -12.59 2.87 -21.77
C SER A 378 -12.22 4.17 -22.51
N TYR A 379 -11.05 4.76 -22.24
CA TYR A 379 -10.65 6.05 -22.80
C TYR A 379 -10.32 6.00 -24.30
N ALA A 380 -9.68 4.94 -24.79
CA ALA A 380 -9.21 4.85 -26.17
C ALA A 380 -10.35 4.72 -27.20
N PRO A 381 -11.38 3.88 -27.01
CA PRO A 381 -12.52 3.83 -27.92
C PRO A 381 -13.30 5.15 -27.94
N LEU A 382 -13.54 5.75 -26.77
CA LEU A 382 -14.19 7.06 -26.67
C LEU A 382 -13.39 8.12 -27.45
N THR A 383 -12.08 8.18 -27.22
CA THR A 383 -11.22 9.13 -27.94
C THR A 383 -11.24 8.88 -29.45
N SER A 384 -11.21 7.61 -29.88
CA SER A 384 -11.30 7.22 -31.29
C SER A 384 -12.61 7.68 -31.94
N PHE A 385 -13.73 7.50 -31.23
CA PHE A 385 -15.06 7.93 -31.67
C PHE A 385 -15.13 9.46 -31.84
N PHE A 386 -14.76 10.22 -30.81
CA PHE A 386 -14.82 11.68 -30.84
C PHE A 386 -13.82 12.32 -31.82
N LYS A 387 -12.64 11.71 -32.01
CA LYS A 387 -11.63 12.20 -32.97
C LYS A 387 -11.76 11.58 -34.37
N ARG A 388 -12.71 10.67 -34.60
CA ARG A 388 -12.91 9.93 -35.86
C ARG A 388 -11.63 9.28 -36.41
N THR A 389 -10.88 8.62 -35.54
CA THR A 389 -9.64 7.92 -35.89
C THR A 389 -9.49 6.64 -35.08
N PHE A 390 -8.93 5.58 -35.66
CA PHE A 390 -8.65 4.33 -34.95
C PHE A 390 -7.31 4.33 -34.20
N THR A 391 -6.51 5.40 -34.34
CA THR A 391 -5.16 5.47 -33.75
C THR A 391 -5.13 5.23 -32.23
N PRO A 392 -6.00 5.83 -31.40
CA PRO A 392 -6.01 5.59 -29.95
C PRO A 392 -6.18 4.11 -29.56
N VAL A 393 -7.10 3.41 -30.23
CA VAL A 393 -7.34 1.97 -30.01
C VAL A 393 -6.14 1.15 -30.50
N LYS A 394 -5.60 1.46 -31.67
CA LYS A 394 -4.39 0.81 -32.19
C LYS A 394 -3.20 0.96 -31.24
N VAL A 395 -2.95 2.17 -30.74
CA VAL A 395 -1.87 2.44 -29.78
C VAL A 395 -2.09 1.64 -28.50
N THR A 396 -3.32 1.59 -27.99
CA THR A 396 -3.66 0.78 -26.80
C THR A 396 -3.34 -0.69 -27.03
N ALA A 397 -3.77 -1.26 -28.16
CA ALA A 397 -3.47 -2.65 -28.49
C ALA A 397 -1.95 -2.93 -28.55
N VAL A 398 -1.17 -2.03 -29.16
CA VAL A 398 0.30 -2.14 -29.20
C VAL A 398 0.90 -2.07 -27.80
N ILE A 399 0.43 -1.15 -26.95
CA ILE A 399 0.90 -1.02 -25.57
C ILE A 399 0.64 -2.29 -24.79
N LEU A 400 -0.57 -2.86 -24.88
CA LEU A 400 -0.93 -4.09 -24.17
C LEU A 400 -0.08 -5.27 -24.63
N VAL A 401 0.09 -5.45 -25.94
CA VAL A 401 0.96 -6.51 -26.49
C VAL A 401 2.40 -6.35 -26.01
N LEU A 402 2.99 -5.16 -26.14
CA LEU A 402 4.36 -4.91 -25.70
C LEU A 402 4.51 -5.08 -24.18
N CYS A 403 3.51 -4.68 -23.39
CA CYS A 403 3.52 -4.86 -21.95
C CYS A 403 3.56 -6.35 -21.57
N LEU A 404 2.75 -7.19 -22.22
CA LEU A 404 2.76 -8.64 -22.01
C LEU A 404 4.13 -9.24 -22.38
N LEU A 405 4.75 -8.76 -23.47
CA LEU A 405 6.07 -9.21 -23.89
C LEU A 405 7.19 -8.78 -22.90
N PHE A 406 7.17 -7.53 -22.44
CA PHE A 406 8.15 -7.02 -21.45
C PHE A 406 7.98 -7.66 -20.07
N GLY A 407 6.75 -7.96 -19.67
CA GLY A 407 6.45 -8.63 -18.41
C GLY A 407 6.52 -10.16 -18.47
N ALA A 408 6.79 -10.76 -19.64
CA ALA A 408 6.69 -12.21 -19.88
C ALA A 408 7.53 -13.05 -18.90
N ILE A 409 8.68 -12.56 -18.46
CA ILE A 409 9.53 -13.19 -17.42
C ILE A 409 8.77 -13.51 -16.12
N LYS A 410 7.76 -12.72 -15.75
CA LYS A 410 6.90 -12.93 -14.58
C LYS A 410 5.51 -13.45 -14.98
N ILE A 411 4.90 -12.87 -16.03
CA ILE A 411 3.54 -13.20 -16.47
C ILE A 411 3.42 -14.68 -16.85
N VAL A 412 4.39 -15.23 -17.60
CA VAL A 412 4.31 -16.62 -18.06
C VAL A 412 4.35 -17.60 -16.87
N PRO A 413 5.35 -17.53 -15.96
CA PRO A 413 5.31 -18.30 -14.71
C PRO A 413 4.04 -18.12 -13.89
N GLN A 414 3.57 -16.88 -13.73
CA GLN A 414 2.41 -16.57 -12.89
C GLN A 414 1.11 -17.14 -13.48
N VAL A 415 0.91 -17.09 -14.80
CA VAL A 415 -0.27 -17.69 -15.45
C VAL A 415 -0.28 -19.20 -15.29
N LEU A 416 0.88 -19.86 -15.43
CA LEU A 416 0.99 -21.31 -15.19
C LEU A 416 0.65 -21.64 -13.73
N TYR A 417 1.24 -20.92 -12.78
CA TYR A 417 0.98 -21.11 -11.36
C TYR A 417 -0.49 -20.88 -10.97
N THR A 418 -1.10 -19.80 -11.46
CA THR A 418 -2.49 -19.43 -11.13
C THR A 418 -3.50 -20.40 -11.76
N LYS A 419 -3.16 -20.99 -12.91
CA LYS A 419 -4.01 -22.02 -13.54
C LYS A 419 -4.14 -23.25 -12.63
N ASP A 420 -3.04 -23.65 -12.00
CA ASP A 420 -3.01 -24.82 -11.12
C ASP A 420 -3.47 -24.50 -9.69
N ASN A 421 -3.42 -23.21 -9.31
CA ASN A 421 -3.80 -22.70 -7.98
C ASN A 421 -4.73 -21.46 -8.11
N PRO A 422 -5.96 -21.62 -8.63
CA PRO A 422 -6.87 -20.49 -8.82
C PRO A 422 -7.36 -19.94 -7.48
N ARG A 423 -7.45 -18.61 -7.36
CA ARG A 423 -7.99 -17.93 -6.18
C ARG A 423 -9.28 -17.21 -6.55
N THR A 424 -10.42 -17.89 -6.43
CA THR A 424 -11.74 -17.25 -6.59
C THR A 424 -12.15 -16.57 -5.29
N ILE A 425 -12.44 -15.28 -5.34
CA ILE A 425 -12.90 -14.50 -4.18
C ILE A 425 -14.29 -13.97 -4.51
N ASN A 426 -15.24 -14.11 -3.57
CA ASN A 426 -16.50 -13.38 -3.68
C ASN A 426 -16.33 -12.02 -3.03
N ASP A 427 -16.74 -10.97 -3.72
CA ASP A 427 -16.65 -9.61 -3.19
C ASP A 427 -17.79 -8.73 -3.69
N SER A 428 -18.62 -8.28 -2.75
CA SER A 428 -19.74 -7.37 -2.97
C SER A 428 -19.46 -5.95 -2.44
N SER A 429 -18.21 -5.67 -2.04
CA SER A 429 -17.79 -4.35 -1.59
C SER A 429 -17.78 -3.30 -2.70
N GLY A 430 -17.62 -2.04 -2.31
CA GLY A 430 -17.56 -0.91 -3.24
C GLY A 430 -18.03 0.40 -2.60
N LEU A 431 -17.99 1.47 -3.40
CA LEU A 431 -18.42 2.79 -2.97
C LEU A 431 -19.94 2.89 -2.87
N THR A 432 -20.39 3.68 -1.90
CA THR A 432 -21.70 4.32 -1.87
C THR A 432 -21.52 5.83 -2.09
N TRP A 433 -22.61 6.58 -2.24
CA TRP A 433 -22.51 8.05 -2.35
C TRP A 433 -21.90 8.70 -1.12
N ASP A 434 -22.25 8.21 0.08
CA ASP A 434 -21.70 8.72 1.33
C ASP A 434 -20.21 8.39 1.46
N ILE A 435 -19.81 7.16 1.10
CA ILE A 435 -18.40 6.75 1.06
C ILE A 435 -17.62 7.58 0.05
N LEU A 436 -18.17 7.83 -1.15
CA LEU A 436 -17.50 8.64 -2.16
C LEU A 436 -17.31 10.08 -1.70
N ALA A 437 -18.33 10.67 -1.05
CA ALA A 437 -18.21 12.01 -0.47
C ALA A 437 -17.15 12.03 0.63
N GLY A 438 -17.22 11.10 1.60
CA GLY A 438 -16.22 10.99 2.67
C GLY A 438 -14.80 10.74 2.13
N SER A 439 -14.70 9.93 1.09
CA SER A 439 -13.44 9.60 0.42
C SER A 439 -12.78 10.85 -0.16
N LEU A 440 -13.52 11.73 -0.85
CA LEU A 440 -12.93 12.85 -1.59
C LEU A 440 -12.73 14.13 -0.76
N ILE A 441 -13.59 14.39 0.23
CA ILE A 441 -13.63 15.68 0.94
C ILE A 441 -13.63 15.59 2.47
N ASP A 442 -13.73 14.42 3.09
CA ASP A 442 -13.57 14.35 4.54
C ASP A 442 -12.11 14.56 4.93
N ARG A 443 -11.86 15.47 5.86
CA ARG A 443 -10.51 15.77 6.34
C ARG A 443 -9.98 14.70 7.30
N TYR A 444 -10.83 13.81 7.81
CA TYR A 444 -10.42 12.72 8.69
C TYR A 444 -10.11 11.45 7.88
N GLN A 445 -8.82 11.21 7.60
CA GLN A 445 -8.37 10.14 6.69
C GLN A 445 -7.49 9.09 7.38
N ALA A 446 -7.67 8.86 8.68
CA ALA A 446 -6.94 7.84 9.41
C ALA A 446 -7.45 6.40 9.10
N LEU A 447 -6.65 5.38 9.41
CA LEU A 447 -7.02 3.97 9.17
C LEU A 447 -8.36 3.58 9.83
N GLY A 448 -8.65 4.14 11.01
CA GLY A 448 -9.91 3.94 11.75
C GLY A 448 -10.93 5.07 11.60
N ALA A 449 -10.79 5.94 10.59
CA ALA A 449 -11.51 7.21 10.56
C ALA A 449 -13.04 7.08 10.47
N HIS A 450 -13.52 6.14 9.65
CA HIS A 450 -14.94 6.01 9.37
C HIS A 450 -15.40 4.57 9.22
N SER A 451 -16.68 4.36 9.57
CA SER A 451 -17.44 3.16 9.25
C SER A 451 -18.77 3.59 8.62
N PHE A 452 -18.77 3.77 7.30
CA PHE A 452 -19.99 4.11 6.58
C PHE A 452 -20.91 2.90 6.42
N LYS A 453 -22.21 3.14 6.27
CA LYS A 453 -23.16 2.07 5.95
C LYS A 453 -22.81 1.45 4.59
N GLY A 454 -22.61 0.13 4.58
CA GLY A 454 -22.21 -0.63 3.39
C GLY A 454 -20.69 -0.70 3.17
N GLN A 455 -19.88 -0.10 4.05
CA GLN A 455 -18.44 -0.30 4.08
C GLN A 455 -18.14 -1.73 4.57
N VAL A 456 -17.31 -2.45 3.82
CA VAL A 456 -16.94 -3.86 4.13
C VAL A 456 -15.52 -3.95 4.68
N TRP A 457 -14.62 -3.11 4.16
CA TRP A 457 -13.20 -3.14 4.51
C TRP A 457 -12.78 -1.93 5.36
N GLY A 458 -11.51 -1.91 5.79
CA GLY A 458 -10.95 -0.76 6.49
C GLY A 458 -10.93 0.51 5.63
N TRP A 459 -10.89 1.68 6.26
CA TRP A 459 -10.97 2.96 5.54
C TRP A 459 -9.86 3.15 4.50
N HIS A 460 -8.72 2.48 4.69
CA HIS A 460 -7.62 2.49 3.73
C HIS A 460 -8.02 2.03 2.32
N GLU A 461 -9.04 1.19 2.17
CA GLU A 461 -9.54 0.76 0.86
C GLU A 461 -10.39 1.81 0.13
N TYR A 462 -10.94 2.78 0.87
CA TYR A 462 -11.94 3.74 0.38
C TYR A 462 -11.41 5.16 0.29
N GLY A 463 -10.54 5.57 1.22
CA GLY A 463 -10.12 6.96 1.37
C GLY A 463 -9.34 7.49 0.16
N GLY A 464 -9.65 8.73 -0.23
CA GLY A 464 -9.16 9.32 -1.47
C GLY A 464 -9.07 10.84 -1.42
N TYR A 465 -8.85 11.44 -0.24
CA TYR A 465 -9.03 12.87 -0.04
C TYR A 465 -8.19 13.68 -1.01
N ILE A 466 -8.87 14.54 -1.77
CA ILE A 466 -8.28 15.55 -2.65
C ILE A 466 -8.60 16.97 -2.19
N GLY A 467 -9.54 17.14 -1.25
CA GLY A 467 -10.00 18.43 -0.77
C GLY A 467 -11.10 19.07 -1.63
N GLU A 468 -11.81 20.00 -1.02
CA GLU A 468 -12.99 20.67 -1.57
C GLU A 468 -12.59 21.58 -2.75
N ILE A 469 -11.48 22.29 -2.64
CA ILE A 469 -11.03 23.22 -3.69
C ILE A 469 -10.67 22.48 -4.98
N PRO A 470 -9.83 21.41 -4.95
CA PRO A 470 -9.58 20.62 -6.15
C PRO A 470 -10.84 20.00 -6.74
N LEU A 471 -11.76 19.51 -5.90
CA LEU A 471 -13.03 18.95 -6.37
C LEU A 471 -13.89 20.03 -7.07
N ILE A 472 -14.04 21.21 -6.47
CA ILE A 472 -14.80 22.33 -7.06
C ILE A 472 -14.18 22.74 -8.40
N LEU A 473 -12.85 22.86 -8.47
CA LEU A 473 -12.15 23.21 -9.71
C LEU A 473 -12.34 22.13 -10.79
N ALA A 474 -12.33 20.85 -10.40
CA ALA A 474 -12.56 19.73 -11.30
C ALA A 474 -13.99 19.74 -11.85
N LEU A 475 -14.99 19.87 -10.98
CA LEU A 475 -16.40 19.96 -11.36
C LEU A 475 -16.67 21.18 -12.23
N ALA A 476 -16.11 22.35 -11.90
CA ALA A 476 -16.21 23.55 -12.71
C ALA A 476 -15.61 23.33 -14.12
N ALA A 477 -14.46 22.66 -14.23
CA ALA A 477 -13.87 22.33 -15.52
C ALA A 477 -14.75 21.39 -16.36
N ILE A 478 -15.45 20.44 -15.72
CA ILE A 478 -16.37 19.51 -16.38
C ILE A 478 -17.64 20.25 -16.84
N ILE A 479 -18.31 20.97 -15.93
CA ILE A 479 -19.59 21.66 -16.18
C ILE A 479 -19.41 22.76 -17.24
N LEU A 480 -18.30 23.51 -17.19
CA LEU A 480 -18.00 24.57 -18.17
C LEU A 480 -17.44 24.04 -19.50
N GLY A 481 -17.45 22.71 -19.71
CA GLY A 481 -17.02 22.08 -20.97
C GLY A 481 -15.53 22.23 -21.27
N ARG A 482 -14.70 22.48 -20.24
CA ARG A 482 -13.23 22.59 -20.38
C ARG A 482 -12.55 21.21 -20.38
N ALA A 483 -13.13 20.25 -19.67
CA ALA A 483 -12.68 18.87 -19.68
C ALA A 483 -13.06 18.18 -21.00
N ASN A 484 -12.17 17.32 -21.51
CA ASN A 484 -12.42 16.59 -22.75
C ASN A 484 -13.49 15.50 -22.54
N LYS A 485 -14.48 15.40 -23.45
CA LYS A 485 -15.62 14.46 -23.33
C LYS A 485 -15.23 12.99 -23.09
N PRO A 486 -14.25 12.40 -23.81
CA PRO A 486 -13.78 11.04 -23.53
C PRO A 486 -13.28 10.86 -22.09
N LEU A 487 -12.59 11.86 -21.52
CA LEU A 487 -12.05 11.78 -20.17
C LEU A 487 -13.18 11.78 -19.12
N VAL A 488 -14.19 12.62 -19.32
CA VAL A 488 -15.37 12.69 -18.43
C VAL A 488 -16.18 11.39 -18.50
N LEU A 489 -16.39 10.84 -19.70
CA LEU A 489 -17.10 9.57 -19.86
C LEU A 489 -16.30 8.39 -19.27
N THR A 490 -14.97 8.41 -19.37
CA THR A 490 -14.11 7.45 -18.67
C THR A 490 -14.21 7.58 -17.15
N LEU A 491 -14.26 8.80 -16.60
CA LEU A 491 -14.48 9.03 -15.17
C LEU A 491 -15.81 8.42 -14.71
N LEU A 492 -16.89 8.66 -15.45
CA LEU A 492 -18.20 8.09 -15.13
C LEU A 492 -18.18 6.57 -15.18
N PHE A 493 -17.54 5.98 -16.20
CA PHE A 493 -17.39 4.52 -16.30
C PHE A 493 -16.61 3.92 -15.12
N ILE A 494 -15.50 4.56 -14.72
CA ILE A 494 -14.69 4.09 -13.59
C ILE A 494 -15.44 4.23 -12.27
N LEU A 495 -16.17 5.34 -12.07
CA LEU A 495 -17.04 5.49 -10.89
C LEU A 495 -18.10 4.40 -10.86
N ILE A 496 -18.77 4.12 -11.98
CA ILE A 496 -19.76 3.04 -12.08
C ILE A 496 -19.16 1.68 -11.67
N LEU A 497 -17.92 1.39 -12.08
CA LEU A 497 -17.21 0.17 -11.66
C LEU A 497 -16.80 0.16 -10.19
N ALA A 498 -16.56 1.33 -9.59
CA ALA A 498 -16.12 1.44 -8.20
C ALA A 498 -17.27 1.31 -7.20
N PHE A 499 -18.53 1.46 -7.63
CA PHE A 499 -19.70 1.35 -6.76
C PHE A 499 -20.05 -0.10 -6.45
N ASN A 500 -20.59 -0.33 -5.25
CA ASN A 500 -20.98 -1.66 -4.81
C ASN A 500 -22.13 -2.28 -5.63
N GLU A 501 -22.34 -3.59 -5.49
CA GLU A 501 -23.36 -4.34 -6.22
C GLU A 501 -24.79 -3.93 -5.89
N SER A 502 -25.00 -3.27 -4.75
CA SER A 502 -26.30 -2.72 -4.34
C SER A 502 -26.67 -1.44 -5.12
N SER A 503 -25.70 -0.83 -5.79
CA SER A 503 -25.94 0.29 -6.69
C SER A 503 -26.67 -0.21 -7.94
N PRO A 504 -27.70 0.50 -8.42
CA PRO A 504 -28.37 0.18 -9.70
C PRO A 504 -27.42 0.25 -10.91
N LEU A 505 -26.19 0.70 -10.71
CA LEU A 505 -25.13 0.81 -11.71
C LEU A 505 -23.97 -0.19 -11.49
N GLY A 506 -24.03 -1.13 -10.53
CA GLY A 506 -22.91 -2.01 -10.17
C GLY A 506 -22.45 -2.94 -11.31
N LEU A 507 -21.57 -2.46 -12.19
CA LEU A 507 -21.03 -3.22 -13.32
C LEU A 507 -19.85 -4.13 -12.94
N TRP A 508 -19.30 -3.96 -11.74
CA TRP A 508 -18.16 -4.76 -11.26
C TRP A 508 -18.48 -6.25 -11.24
N GLY A 509 -19.62 -6.67 -10.67
CA GLY A 509 -20.01 -8.09 -10.59
C GLY A 509 -20.03 -8.79 -11.96
N ILE A 510 -20.53 -8.10 -13.00
CA ILE A 510 -20.52 -8.65 -14.37
C ILE A 510 -19.08 -8.87 -14.88
N LEU A 511 -18.18 -7.90 -14.67
CA LEU A 511 -16.79 -8.09 -15.07
C LEU A 511 -16.10 -9.16 -14.22
N HIS A 512 -16.36 -9.17 -12.92
CA HIS A 512 -15.80 -10.13 -11.98
C HIS A 512 -16.17 -11.58 -12.35
N ASP A 513 -17.43 -11.83 -12.71
CA ASP A 513 -17.94 -13.18 -12.98
C ASP A 513 -17.59 -13.70 -14.38
N TYR A 514 -17.52 -12.80 -15.39
CA TYR A 514 -17.40 -13.23 -16.79
C TYR A 514 -16.09 -12.84 -17.47
N ALA A 515 -15.38 -11.81 -17.01
CA ALA A 515 -14.15 -11.40 -17.67
C ALA A 515 -12.96 -12.24 -17.18
N PRO A 516 -12.05 -12.67 -18.08
CA PRO A 516 -10.89 -13.47 -17.69
C PRO A 516 -10.06 -12.80 -16.60
N PHE A 517 -9.65 -13.58 -15.60
CA PHE A 517 -8.81 -13.17 -14.46
C PHE A 517 -9.44 -12.17 -13.47
N MET A 518 -10.58 -11.55 -13.79
CA MET A 518 -11.22 -10.58 -12.90
C MET A 518 -11.77 -11.22 -11.62
N GLY A 519 -12.19 -12.49 -11.66
CA GLY A 519 -12.66 -13.25 -10.49
C GLY A 519 -11.59 -13.52 -9.40
N ASN A 520 -10.35 -13.11 -9.63
CA ASN A 520 -9.27 -13.16 -8.63
C ASN A 520 -9.05 -11.79 -7.94
N LEU A 521 -9.81 -10.76 -8.36
CA LEU A 521 -9.75 -9.41 -7.79
C LEU A 521 -10.92 -9.20 -6.83
N ARG A 522 -10.76 -8.20 -5.97
CA ARG A 522 -11.75 -7.69 -5.01
C ARG A 522 -11.55 -6.18 -4.86
N THR A 523 -12.26 -5.55 -3.94
CA THR A 523 -12.15 -4.14 -3.56
C THR A 523 -12.25 -3.19 -4.77
N PRO A 524 -13.37 -3.18 -5.53
CA PRO A 524 -13.57 -2.24 -6.64
C PRO A 524 -13.39 -0.77 -6.23
N GLU A 525 -13.64 -0.42 -4.97
CA GLU A 525 -13.42 0.90 -4.37
C GLU A 525 -11.98 1.42 -4.56
N ARG A 526 -10.97 0.55 -4.70
CA ARG A 526 -9.58 0.94 -4.99
C ARG A 526 -9.44 1.69 -6.32
N LEU A 527 -10.43 1.61 -7.21
CA LEU A 527 -10.53 2.46 -8.40
C LEU A 527 -10.59 3.95 -8.07
N ILE A 528 -10.77 4.34 -6.81
CA ILE A 528 -10.68 5.72 -6.33
C ILE A 528 -9.35 6.39 -6.72
N LEU A 529 -8.25 5.64 -6.85
CA LEU A 529 -6.99 6.19 -7.38
C LEU A 529 -7.13 6.69 -8.82
N MET A 530 -7.84 5.95 -9.68
CA MET A 530 -8.08 6.36 -11.06
C MET A 530 -9.08 7.52 -11.13
N VAL A 531 -10.04 7.58 -10.21
CA VAL A 531 -10.92 8.74 -10.02
C VAL A 531 -10.07 9.97 -9.68
N ASN A 532 -9.21 9.88 -8.68
CA ASN A 532 -8.30 10.97 -8.27
C ASN A 532 -7.35 11.39 -9.39
N PHE A 533 -6.82 10.45 -10.17
CA PHE A 533 -6.00 10.74 -11.34
C PHE A 533 -6.75 11.63 -12.37
N ILE A 534 -8.00 11.31 -12.66
CA ILE A 534 -8.81 12.10 -13.60
C ILE A 534 -9.23 13.44 -13.00
N LEU A 535 -9.67 13.44 -11.73
CA LEU A 535 -10.05 14.66 -11.02
C LEU A 535 -8.87 15.62 -10.88
N ALA A 536 -7.65 15.14 -10.65
CA ALA A 536 -6.44 15.96 -10.61
C ALA A 536 -6.20 16.68 -11.95
N MET A 537 -6.38 16.00 -13.09
CA MET A 537 -6.30 16.63 -14.41
C MET A 537 -7.42 17.67 -14.61
N CYS A 538 -8.64 17.37 -14.20
CA CYS A 538 -9.77 18.31 -14.30
C CYS A 538 -9.56 19.54 -13.40
N ALA A 539 -9.10 19.36 -12.16
CA ALA A 539 -8.78 20.43 -11.21
C ALA A 539 -7.71 21.36 -11.78
N ALA A 540 -6.69 20.80 -12.42
CA ALA A 540 -5.66 21.56 -13.13
C ALA A 540 -6.21 22.35 -14.32
N MET A 541 -7.19 21.82 -15.07
CA MET A 541 -7.90 22.58 -16.11
C MET A 541 -8.71 23.73 -15.53
N GLY A 542 -9.37 23.51 -14.39
CA GLY A 542 -10.08 24.55 -13.63
C GLY A 542 -9.16 25.66 -13.18
N LEU A 543 -8.04 25.31 -12.53
CA LEU A 543 -7.05 26.29 -12.07
C LEU A 543 -6.39 27.04 -13.24
N ASN A 544 -6.13 26.36 -14.36
CA ASN A 544 -5.57 26.98 -15.56
C ASN A 544 -6.48 28.10 -16.12
N ALA A 545 -7.80 28.01 -15.93
CA ALA A 545 -8.70 29.09 -16.31
C ALA A 545 -8.43 30.36 -15.48
N ILE A 546 -8.18 30.20 -14.17
CA ILE A 546 -7.83 31.29 -13.26
C ILE A 546 -6.43 31.81 -13.57
N GLU A 547 -5.45 30.92 -13.77
CA GLU A 547 -4.05 31.27 -14.04
C GLU A 547 -3.88 32.16 -15.27
N ARG A 548 -4.70 31.96 -16.31
CA ARG A 548 -4.69 32.79 -17.53
C ARG A 548 -5.11 34.24 -17.28
N HIS A 549 -5.93 34.50 -16.25
CA HIS A 549 -6.39 35.84 -15.88
C HIS A 549 -5.55 36.43 -14.75
N ASP A 550 -5.28 35.64 -13.71
CA ASP A 550 -4.49 36.03 -12.55
C ASP A 550 -3.61 34.86 -12.08
N LYS A 551 -2.35 34.87 -12.53
CA LYS A 551 -1.34 33.90 -12.11
C LYS A 551 -1.09 33.94 -10.59
N ARG A 552 -1.18 35.10 -9.93
CA ARG A 552 -0.93 35.20 -8.49
C ARG A 552 -2.03 34.50 -7.70
N MET A 553 -3.29 34.72 -8.07
CA MET A 553 -4.42 34.01 -7.47
C MET A 553 -4.29 32.49 -7.66
N ALA A 554 -3.93 32.03 -8.87
CA ALA A 554 -3.72 30.62 -9.12
C ALA A 554 -2.60 30.00 -8.25
N VAL A 555 -1.50 30.74 -8.02
CA VAL A 555 -0.43 30.30 -7.12
C VAL A 555 -0.87 30.28 -5.65
N VAL A 556 -1.68 31.24 -5.20
CA VAL A 556 -2.24 31.22 -3.84
C VAL A 556 -3.13 30.00 -3.63
N ILE A 557 -4.01 29.70 -4.60
CA ILE A 557 -4.87 28.51 -4.55
C ILE A 557 -4.01 27.24 -4.56
N LEU A 558 -2.99 27.15 -5.42
CA LEU A 558 -2.06 26.02 -5.46
C LEU A 558 -1.37 25.80 -4.11
N PHE A 559 -0.89 26.87 -3.48
CA PHE A 559 -0.19 26.80 -2.21
C PHE A 559 -1.10 26.42 -1.05
N PHE A 560 -2.34 26.92 -1.06
CA PHE A 560 -3.35 26.48 -0.12
C PHE A 560 -3.65 24.98 -0.27
N VAL A 561 -3.90 24.50 -1.49
CA VAL A 561 -4.18 23.08 -1.73
C VAL A 561 -2.98 22.20 -1.37
N LEU A 562 -1.76 22.62 -1.70
CA LEU A 562 -0.57 21.87 -1.31
C LEU A 562 -0.44 21.79 0.22
N PHE A 563 -0.69 22.88 0.94
CA PHE A 563 -0.71 22.88 2.40
C PHE A 563 -1.81 21.99 2.97
N ASP A 564 -3.00 22.05 2.40
CA ASP A 564 -4.17 21.28 2.81
C ASP A 564 -3.93 19.77 2.66
N LEU A 565 -3.47 19.34 1.48
CA LEU A 565 -3.08 17.95 1.22
C LEU A 565 -1.94 17.50 2.13
N TRP A 566 -0.92 18.35 2.35
CA TRP A 566 0.19 18.03 3.25
C TRP A 566 -0.28 17.85 4.70
N ASN A 567 -1.15 18.73 5.19
CA ASN A 567 -1.66 18.69 6.55
C ASN A 567 -2.57 17.48 6.79
N VAL A 568 -3.53 17.24 5.89
CA VAL A 568 -4.49 16.14 6.01
C VAL A 568 -3.80 14.81 5.73
N ASN A 569 -3.27 14.62 4.53
CA ASN A 569 -2.80 13.32 4.07
C ASN A 569 -1.40 12.96 4.57
N GLY A 570 -0.56 13.95 4.90
CA GLY A 570 0.76 13.69 5.51
C GLY A 570 0.64 13.15 6.93
N SER A 571 -0.42 13.52 7.67
CA SER A 571 -0.65 13.06 9.04
C SER A 571 -0.98 11.56 9.14
N ILE A 572 -1.51 10.97 8.06
CA ILE A 572 -1.87 9.54 7.97
C ILE A 572 -0.66 8.64 8.27
N LEU A 573 0.53 9.09 7.87
CA LEU A 573 1.77 8.33 8.05
C LEU A 573 2.38 8.47 9.45
N SER A 574 1.82 9.29 10.33
CA SER A 574 2.37 9.54 11.68
C SER A 574 2.51 8.27 12.52
N MET A 575 1.62 7.29 12.33
CA MET A 575 1.66 5.98 13.00
C MET A 575 2.33 4.90 12.15
N SER A 576 2.91 5.26 11.00
CA SER A 576 3.65 4.30 10.18
C SER A 576 5.00 4.00 10.83
N PHE A 577 5.36 2.73 10.88
CA PHE A 577 6.61 2.21 11.46
C PHE A 577 6.81 2.45 12.97
N PRO A 578 5.86 2.05 13.83
CA PRO A 578 5.96 2.26 15.28
C PRO A 578 6.84 1.21 15.99
N ILE A 579 7.19 0.11 15.31
CA ILE A 579 7.86 -1.03 15.95
C ILE A 579 9.37 -0.86 15.82
N THR A 580 10.08 -0.68 16.92
CA THR A 580 11.54 -0.65 16.91
C THR A 580 12.10 -1.99 16.44
N ALA A 581 13.01 -1.98 15.47
CA ALA A 581 13.66 -3.18 14.99
C ALA A 581 14.37 -3.93 16.11
N ARG A 582 14.20 -5.25 16.15
CA ARG A 582 14.81 -6.13 17.15
C ARG A 582 16.01 -6.85 16.56
N THR A 583 17.05 -7.04 17.37
CA THR A 583 18.16 -7.92 16.99
C THR A 583 17.73 -9.37 17.20
N ILE A 584 17.75 -10.16 16.13
CA ILE A 584 17.38 -11.57 16.15
C ILE A 584 18.61 -12.39 15.75
N ASN A 585 18.95 -13.38 16.57
CA ASN A 585 20.04 -14.29 16.28
C ASN A 585 19.57 -15.36 15.31
N ALA A 586 20.29 -15.54 14.21
CA ALA A 586 19.99 -16.54 13.21
C ALA A 586 20.57 -17.90 13.61
N ASP A 587 19.76 -18.95 13.53
CA ASP A 587 20.23 -20.32 13.65
C ASP A 587 21.13 -20.69 12.46
N SER A 588 22.19 -21.46 12.71
CA SER A 588 23.10 -21.93 11.65
C SER A 588 22.43 -22.90 10.67
N THR A 589 21.33 -23.52 11.09
CA THR A 589 20.57 -24.49 10.29
C THR A 589 19.15 -24.01 10.08
N PHE A 590 18.70 -24.01 8.83
CA PHE A 590 17.31 -23.73 8.49
C PHE A 590 16.38 -24.81 9.06
N ARG A 591 15.24 -24.40 9.62
CA ARG A 591 14.19 -25.29 10.11
C ARG A 591 12.79 -24.70 9.90
N GLN A 592 11.79 -25.55 9.66
CA GLN A 592 10.38 -25.14 9.61
C GLN A 592 9.82 -25.00 11.03
N THR A 593 9.05 -23.95 11.30
CA THR A 593 8.51 -23.65 12.64
C THR A 593 7.08 -23.14 12.54
N LEU A 594 6.34 -23.26 13.65
CA LEU A 594 4.95 -22.81 13.74
C LEU A 594 4.76 -22.01 15.03
N ALA A 595 4.08 -20.86 14.93
CA ALA A 595 3.72 -20.02 16.07
C ALA A 595 4.95 -19.56 16.89
N GLU A 596 6.05 -19.22 16.20
CA GLU A 596 7.24 -18.58 16.79
C GLU A 596 7.28 -17.06 16.54
N GLY A 597 6.48 -16.55 15.60
CA GLY A 597 6.32 -15.12 15.36
C GLY A 597 5.51 -14.43 16.45
N VAL A 598 5.92 -13.24 16.88
CA VAL A 598 5.23 -12.49 17.96
C VAL A 598 4.03 -11.70 17.41
N GLY A 599 3.98 -11.42 16.11
CA GLY A 599 2.81 -10.80 15.46
C GLY A 599 2.41 -9.44 16.06
N ASP A 600 3.29 -8.75 16.80
CA ASP A 600 3.00 -7.48 17.47
C ASP A 600 2.41 -6.47 16.46
N ARG A 601 1.06 -6.32 16.48
CA ARG A 601 0.28 -5.53 15.51
C ARG A 601 0.52 -5.92 14.04
N ARG A 602 0.89 -7.17 13.76
CA ARG A 602 1.21 -7.73 12.43
C ARG A 602 0.57 -9.11 12.29
N TYR A 603 0.22 -9.50 11.08
CA TYR A 603 -0.61 -10.70 10.88
C TYR A 603 0.08 -12.03 11.26
N SER A 604 1.40 -12.17 11.07
CA SER A 604 2.08 -13.48 11.19
C SER A 604 3.49 -13.46 11.79
N GLY A 605 4.17 -12.31 11.89
CA GLY A 605 5.54 -12.22 12.43
C GLY A 605 6.58 -12.98 11.60
N MET A 606 6.31 -13.15 10.30
CA MET A 606 7.13 -13.94 9.37
C MET A 606 8.51 -13.33 9.20
N TYR A 607 8.63 -12.00 9.29
CA TYR A 607 9.92 -11.36 9.09
C TYR A 607 10.90 -11.73 10.20
N GLU A 608 10.47 -11.81 11.45
CA GLU A 608 11.31 -12.27 12.57
C GLU A 608 11.72 -13.73 12.43
N VAL A 609 10.77 -14.59 12.08
CA VAL A 609 11.01 -16.02 11.86
C VAL A 609 12.07 -16.20 10.76
N PHE A 610 11.97 -15.43 9.68
CA PHE A 610 12.99 -15.39 8.63
C PHE A 610 14.35 -14.90 9.12
N LEU A 611 14.39 -13.83 9.93
CA LEU A 611 15.64 -13.31 10.50
C LEU A 611 16.32 -14.33 11.42
N ALA A 612 15.54 -15.18 12.10
CA ALA A 612 16.03 -16.33 12.87
C ALA A 612 16.52 -17.50 12.00
N ASN A 613 16.44 -17.38 10.66
CA ASN A 613 16.73 -18.44 9.69
C ASN A 613 15.73 -19.61 9.73
N HIS A 614 14.50 -19.36 10.17
CA HIS A 614 13.42 -20.35 10.21
C HIS A 614 12.38 -20.11 9.11
N GLY A 615 11.63 -21.15 8.74
CA GLY A 615 10.44 -21.03 7.92
C GLY A 615 9.19 -20.89 8.78
N ALA A 616 8.31 -19.96 8.40
CA ALA A 616 7.02 -19.74 9.06
C ALA A 616 5.93 -20.58 8.38
N LEU A 617 5.41 -21.59 9.08
CA LEU A 617 4.32 -22.43 8.59
C LEU A 617 2.95 -21.77 8.74
N ASP A 618 2.76 -20.95 9.78
CA ASP A 618 1.64 -20.02 9.99
C ASP A 618 1.84 -18.72 9.21
N CYS A 619 2.19 -18.87 7.94
CA CYS A 619 2.43 -17.75 7.06
C CYS A 619 1.13 -17.01 6.70
N TYR A 620 1.26 -15.72 6.41
CA TYR A 620 0.30 -14.98 5.61
C TYR A 620 0.85 -14.85 4.19
N ASP A 621 0.36 -15.66 3.26
CA ASP A 621 0.64 -15.52 1.83
C ASP A 621 -0.66 -15.72 1.02
N PRO A 622 -1.39 -14.64 0.69
CA PRO A 622 -2.73 -14.72 0.12
C PRO A 622 -2.84 -15.48 -1.23
N GLY A 623 -1.72 -15.77 -1.89
CA GLY A 623 -1.66 -16.62 -3.10
C GLY A 623 -0.72 -17.83 -2.97
N GLY A 624 -0.32 -18.18 -1.75
CA GLY A 624 0.63 -19.26 -1.47
C GLY A 624 0.01 -20.65 -1.54
N LEU A 625 0.88 -21.67 -1.55
CA LEU A 625 0.49 -23.08 -1.47
C LEU A 625 0.07 -23.43 -0.03
N THR A 626 -0.83 -24.40 0.12
CA THR A 626 -1.13 -25.00 1.42
C THR A 626 0.14 -25.57 2.05
N ALA A 627 0.37 -25.28 3.33
CA ALA A 627 1.53 -25.79 4.05
C ALA A 627 1.35 -27.28 4.42
N TYR A 628 2.23 -28.13 3.90
CA TYR A 628 2.29 -29.57 4.24
C TYR A 628 3.49 -29.94 5.12
N ALA A 629 4.46 -29.03 5.24
CA ALA A 629 5.66 -29.25 6.03
C ALA A 629 5.32 -29.47 7.51
N THR A 630 6.09 -30.34 8.16
CA THR A 630 5.96 -30.59 9.60
C THR A 630 6.88 -29.65 10.37
N PRO A 631 6.37 -28.89 11.36
CA PRO A 631 7.21 -27.99 12.14
C PRO A 631 8.21 -28.77 12.99
N TRP A 632 9.44 -28.27 13.07
CA TRP A 632 10.42 -28.66 14.09
C TRP A 632 9.89 -28.33 15.49
N LYS A 633 9.34 -27.13 15.65
CA LYS A 633 8.78 -26.64 16.90
C LYS A 633 7.41 -25.97 16.70
N VAL A 634 6.57 -26.12 17.71
CA VAL A 634 5.32 -25.37 17.86
C VAL A 634 5.42 -24.57 19.15
N SER A 635 5.41 -23.23 19.03
CA SER A 635 5.55 -22.32 20.18
C SER A 635 6.78 -22.65 21.06
N GLY A 636 7.91 -22.91 20.42
CA GLY A 636 9.18 -23.25 21.10
C GLY A 636 9.34 -24.71 21.54
N VAL A 637 8.28 -25.52 21.49
CA VAL A 637 8.28 -26.94 21.93
C VAL A 637 8.53 -27.87 20.75
N LEU A 638 9.48 -28.81 20.89
CA LEU A 638 9.80 -29.81 19.86
C LEU A 638 8.58 -30.65 19.51
N LYS A 639 8.30 -30.82 18.21
CA LYS A 639 7.20 -31.64 17.73
C LYS A 639 7.63 -33.09 17.58
N GLU A 640 6.94 -34.02 18.24
CA GLU A 640 7.26 -35.46 18.18
C GLU A 640 7.20 -36.07 16.76
N SER A 641 6.31 -35.56 15.92
CA SER A 641 6.17 -36.04 14.54
C SER A 641 7.24 -35.50 13.59
N TYR A 642 8.11 -34.60 14.04
CA TYR A 642 9.15 -34.01 13.20
C TYR A 642 10.28 -35.02 12.94
N ARG A 643 10.58 -35.24 11.66
CA ARG A 643 11.60 -36.22 11.22
C ARG A 643 12.87 -35.58 10.66
N GLY A 644 12.98 -34.26 10.72
CA GLY A 644 14.07 -33.48 10.10
C GLY A 644 13.64 -32.79 8.80
N GLU A 645 14.45 -31.84 8.33
CA GLU A 645 14.22 -31.14 7.06
C GLU A 645 14.43 -32.02 5.81
N ALA A 646 15.09 -33.17 5.98
CA ALA A 646 15.13 -34.27 5.04
C ALA A 646 15.06 -35.59 5.81
N TYR A 647 14.25 -36.55 5.36
CA TYR A 647 14.11 -37.84 6.03
C TYR A 647 13.76 -38.98 5.07
N LEU A 648 14.00 -40.22 5.50
CA LEU A 648 13.63 -41.43 4.77
C LEU A 648 12.36 -42.05 5.34
N VAL A 649 11.44 -42.50 4.48
CA VAL A 649 10.13 -43.03 4.93
C VAL A 649 10.28 -44.33 5.72
N ASN A 650 11.02 -45.33 5.20
CA ASN A 650 11.10 -46.70 5.76
C ASN A 650 12.35 -46.95 6.63
N GLY A 651 12.93 -45.92 7.23
CA GLY A 651 14.13 -46.04 8.06
C GLY A 651 15.43 -45.77 7.29
N GLY A 652 16.55 -45.69 8.04
CA GLY A 652 17.82 -45.13 7.57
C GLY A 652 18.00 -43.67 8.00
N ASN A 653 18.98 -42.97 7.43
CA ASN A 653 19.25 -41.57 7.72
C ASN A 653 19.27 -40.71 6.45
N ALA A 654 18.85 -39.46 6.61
CA ALA A 654 19.05 -38.43 5.62
C ALA A 654 19.40 -37.13 6.34
N ASN A 655 20.37 -36.39 5.81
CA ASN A 655 20.79 -35.11 6.38
C ASN A 655 21.05 -34.12 5.24
N ILE A 656 20.58 -32.88 5.39
CA ILE A 656 20.91 -31.81 4.45
C ILE A 656 22.37 -31.41 4.65
N ILE A 657 23.17 -31.51 3.58
CA ILE A 657 24.59 -31.16 3.55
C ILE A 657 24.85 -29.86 2.78
N GLU A 658 23.91 -29.44 1.93
CA GLU A 658 23.95 -28.15 1.24
C GLU A 658 22.52 -27.61 1.14
N PHE A 659 22.33 -26.34 1.49
CA PHE A 659 21.02 -25.69 1.46
C PHE A 659 21.11 -24.32 0.80
N THR A 660 20.32 -24.13 -0.24
CA THR A 660 19.93 -22.84 -0.79
C THR A 660 18.42 -22.87 -1.09
N PRO A 661 17.78 -21.70 -1.33
CA PRO A 661 16.37 -21.65 -1.68
C PRO A 661 16.01 -22.50 -2.91
N ASN A 662 16.84 -22.50 -3.96
CA ASN A 662 16.56 -23.24 -5.20
C ASN A 662 17.27 -24.60 -5.30
N ARG A 663 18.09 -25.00 -4.31
CA ARG A 663 18.87 -26.23 -4.36
C ARG A 663 19.07 -26.80 -2.96
N VAL A 664 18.71 -28.05 -2.76
CA VAL A 664 18.91 -28.76 -1.49
C VAL A 664 19.56 -30.10 -1.78
N THR A 665 20.67 -30.37 -1.10
CA THR A 665 21.40 -31.63 -1.26
C THR A 665 21.42 -32.37 0.06
N ALA A 666 21.00 -33.63 0.03
CA ALA A 666 20.96 -34.51 1.18
C ALA A 666 21.90 -35.71 1.02
N SER A 667 22.64 -36.04 2.07
CA SER A 667 23.28 -37.36 2.20
C SER A 667 22.21 -38.39 2.55
N VAL A 668 22.32 -39.59 2.00
CA VAL A 668 21.35 -40.68 2.20
C VAL A 668 22.10 -41.93 2.65
N GLY A 669 21.59 -42.58 3.71
CA GLY A 669 22.04 -43.89 4.16
C GLY A 669 20.84 -44.80 4.37
N THR A 670 20.65 -45.77 3.47
CA THR A 670 19.57 -46.77 3.55
C THR A 670 20.07 -48.17 3.21
N LEU A 671 19.46 -49.18 3.81
CA LEU A 671 19.72 -50.60 3.52
C LEU A 671 18.72 -51.18 2.51
N GLU A 672 17.57 -50.52 2.32
CA GLU A 672 16.52 -50.95 1.41
C GLU A 672 16.03 -49.78 0.53
N PRO A 673 15.46 -50.04 -0.65
CA PRO A 673 14.81 -49.00 -1.44
C PRO A 673 13.72 -48.27 -0.63
N THR A 674 13.78 -46.94 -0.62
CA THR A 674 12.82 -46.12 0.12
C THR A 674 12.62 -44.75 -0.56
N LEU A 675 11.80 -43.90 0.05
CA LEU A 675 11.58 -42.52 -0.39
C LEU A 675 12.39 -41.57 0.49
N LEU A 676 13.20 -40.74 -0.15
CA LEU A 676 13.75 -39.54 0.45
C LEU A 676 12.74 -38.42 0.31
N VAL A 677 12.41 -37.76 1.42
CA VAL A 677 11.45 -36.65 1.49
C VAL A 677 12.17 -35.41 2.01
N LEU A 678 11.96 -34.27 1.35
CA LEU A 678 12.30 -32.96 1.90
C LEU A 678 11.07 -32.38 2.60
N ASN A 679 11.27 -31.76 3.76
CA ASN A 679 10.22 -31.09 4.51
C ASN A 679 9.85 -29.72 3.90
N GLN A 680 9.55 -29.73 2.60
CA GLN A 680 9.09 -28.57 1.84
C GLN A 680 7.96 -28.99 0.89
N ASN A 681 7.06 -28.06 0.61
CA ASN A 681 5.93 -28.27 -0.29
C ASN A 681 6.41 -28.71 -1.68
N TYR A 682 5.68 -29.66 -2.25
CA TYR A 682 5.85 -30.07 -3.63
C TYR A 682 5.28 -29.02 -4.59
N HIS A 683 5.98 -28.85 -5.72
CA HIS A 683 5.54 -28.10 -6.89
C HIS A 683 6.29 -28.65 -8.12
N ASP A 684 5.66 -28.60 -9.30
CA ASP A 684 6.19 -29.23 -10.53
C ASP A 684 7.54 -28.65 -11.02
N GLY A 685 8.00 -27.55 -10.43
CA GLY A 685 9.32 -26.99 -10.69
C GLY A 685 10.49 -27.75 -10.04
N TRP A 686 10.22 -28.72 -9.15
CA TRP A 686 11.25 -29.53 -8.50
C TRP A 686 11.77 -30.68 -9.38
N SER A 687 13.08 -30.86 -9.39
CA SER A 687 13.81 -31.92 -10.11
C SER A 687 14.91 -32.53 -9.23
N SER A 688 15.40 -33.73 -9.58
CA SER A 688 16.46 -34.41 -8.83
C SER A 688 17.45 -35.13 -9.76
N ASP A 689 18.68 -35.30 -9.29
CA ASP A 689 19.72 -36.14 -9.92
C ASP A 689 19.53 -37.65 -9.68
N ALA A 690 18.67 -38.05 -8.72
CA ALA A 690 18.42 -39.44 -8.36
C ALA A 690 17.20 -40.06 -9.05
N GLY A 691 16.32 -39.24 -9.65
CA GLY A 691 15.13 -39.72 -10.35
C GLY A 691 14.00 -38.69 -10.43
N VAL A 692 12.81 -39.17 -10.77
CA VAL A 692 11.61 -38.33 -10.91
C VAL A 692 11.10 -37.91 -9.53
N VAL A 693 11.02 -36.61 -9.31
CA VAL A 693 10.43 -36.03 -8.10
C VAL A 693 8.91 -36.19 -8.14
N LYS A 694 8.30 -36.58 -7.02
CA LYS A 694 6.86 -36.74 -6.86
C LYS A 694 6.38 -36.21 -5.50
N PRO A 695 5.10 -35.82 -5.37
CA PRO A 695 4.55 -35.46 -4.07
C PRO A 695 4.42 -36.70 -3.17
N TYR A 696 4.86 -36.59 -1.92
CA TYR A 696 4.56 -37.53 -0.84
C TYR A 696 3.89 -36.74 0.29
N LEU A 697 2.59 -36.94 0.51
CA LEU A 697 1.79 -36.16 1.47
C LEU A 697 1.91 -34.64 1.26
N GLY A 698 2.01 -34.20 -0.01
CA GLY A 698 2.20 -32.78 -0.36
C GLY A 698 3.65 -32.28 -0.29
N LEU A 699 4.61 -33.13 0.10
CA LEU A 699 6.04 -32.79 0.21
C LEU A 699 6.86 -33.30 -0.98
N VAL A 700 8.00 -32.64 -1.23
CA VAL A 700 8.96 -33.05 -2.27
C VAL A 700 9.58 -34.41 -1.91
N SER A 701 9.52 -35.39 -2.83
CA SER A 701 10.13 -36.70 -2.60
C SER A 701 10.73 -37.33 -3.85
N VAL A 702 11.69 -38.24 -3.68
CA VAL A 702 12.27 -39.06 -4.75
C VAL A 702 12.62 -40.46 -4.22
N ALA A 703 12.52 -41.47 -5.06
CA ALA A 703 12.94 -42.84 -4.73
C ALA A 703 14.47 -42.93 -4.67
N VAL A 704 14.97 -43.60 -3.64
CA VAL A 704 16.41 -43.84 -3.41
C VAL A 704 16.67 -45.31 -3.15
N SER A 705 17.85 -45.78 -3.51
CA SER A 705 18.28 -47.17 -3.31
C SER A 705 19.48 -47.24 -2.37
N PRO A 706 19.89 -48.43 -1.90
CA PRO A 706 21.10 -48.58 -1.07
C PRO A 706 22.40 -48.09 -1.74
N LEU A 707 22.41 -47.96 -3.08
CA LEU A 707 23.54 -47.43 -3.83
C LEU A 707 23.56 -45.88 -3.86
N THR A 708 22.47 -45.25 -3.43
CA THR A 708 22.33 -43.79 -3.42
C THR A 708 22.90 -43.22 -2.14
N SER A 709 24.05 -42.56 -2.22
CA SER A 709 24.70 -41.91 -1.07
C SER A 709 24.39 -40.41 -0.95
N LYS A 710 23.97 -39.78 -2.05
CA LYS A 710 23.72 -38.34 -2.14
C LYS A 710 22.63 -38.07 -3.18
N VAL A 711 21.75 -37.12 -2.86
CA VAL A 711 20.69 -36.66 -3.75
C VAL A 711 20.64 -35.14 -3.72
N THR A 712 20.54 -34.53 -4.89
CA THR A 712 20.38 -33.09 -5.07
C THR A 712 19.03 -32.79 -5.68
N PHE A 713 18.21 -32.01 -4.97
CA PHE A 713 16.99 -31.41 -5.48
C PHE A 713 17.28 -30.01 -6.02
N THR A 714 16.72 -29.68 -7.18
CA THR A 714 16.83 -28.35 -7.79
C THR A 714 15.45 -27.85 -8.18
N TYR A 715 15.12 -26.61 -7.80
CA TYR A 715 13.89 -25.94 -8.20
C TYR A 715 14.15 -24.98 -9.35
N THR A 716 13.32 -25.06 -10.39
CA THR A 716 13.24 -24.05 -11.46
C THR A 716 11.80 -23.72 -11.71
N THR A 717 11.43 -22.44 -11.68
CA THR A 717 10.04 -22.03 -11.89
C THR A 717 9.57 -22.41 -13.31
N PRO A 718 8.47 -23.17 -13.46
CA PRO A 718 7.91 -23.50 -14.76
C PRO A 718 7.65 -22.24 -15.61
N GLY A 719 8.02 -22.30 -16.89
CA GLY A 719 7.83 -21.20 -17.84
C GLY A 719 8.84 -20.06 -17.76
N LEU A 720 9.76 -20.04 -16.76
CA LEU A 720 10.73 -18.95 -16.60
C LEU A 720 11.62 -18.75 -17.83
N ALA A 721 12.19 -19.83 -18.38
CA ALA A 721 13.09 -19.73 -19.54
C ALA A 721 12.38 -19.14 -20.77
N ALA A 722 11.15 -19.59 -21.04
CA ALA A 722 10.34 -19.07 -22.14
C ALA A 722 9.97 -17.60 -21.92
N GLY A 723 9.50 -17.24 -20.71
CA GLY A 723 9.18 -15.87 -20.34
C GLY A 723 10.39 -14.94 -20.46
N ALA A 724 11.55 -15.35 -19.95
CA ALA A 724 12.79 -14.59 -20.03
C ALA A 724 13.25 -14.38 -21.49
N LEU A 725 13.20 -15.43 -22.32
CA LEU A 725 13.54 -15.32 -23.74
C LEU A 725 12.63 -14.32 -24.47
N ILE A 726 11.32 -14.40 -24.24
CA ILE A 726 10.33 -13.47 -24.83
C ILE A 726 10.65 -12.03 -24.40
N THR A 727 10.88 -11.80 -23.10
CA THR A 727 11.21 -10.47 -22.58
C THR A 727 12.49 -9.91 -23.20
N VAL A 728 13.57 -10.71 -23.27
CA VAL A 728 14.85 -10.28 -23.86
C VAL A 728 14.69 -9.94 -25.35
N LEU A 729 14.03 -10.79 -26.13
CA LEU A 729 13.79 -10.54 -27.56
C LEU A 729 12.93 -9.30 -27.78
N ALA A 730 11.90 -9.09 -26.95
CA ALA A 730 11.03 -7.92 -27.04
C ALA A 730 11.78 -6.61 -26.70
N LEU A 731 12.62 -6.62 -25.66
CA LEU A 731 13.46 -5.49 -25.30
C LEU A 731 14.48 -5.18 -26.40
N ALA A 732 15.16 -6.20 -26.93
CA ALA A 732 16.12 -6.04 -28.02
C ALA A 732 15.47 -5.52 -29.31
N GLY A 733 14.33 -6.08 -29.70
CA GLY A 733 13.56 -5.65 -30.86
C GLY A 733 13.04 -4.21 -30.71
N SER A 734 12.58 -3.84 -29.51
CA SER A 734 12.14 -2.47 -29.21
C SER A 734 13.29 -1.47 -29.23
N ALA A 735 14.46 -1.84 -28.69
CA ALA A 735 15.66 -1.01 -28.76
C ALA A 735 16.08 -0.78 -30.22
N ALA A 736 16.14 -1.84 -31.03
CA ALA A 736 16.44 -1.75 -32.46
C ALA A 736 15.43 -0.85 -33.21
N TYR A 737 14.13 -1.02 -32.92
CA TYR A 737 13.05 -0.19 -33.50
C TYR A 737 13.19 1.30 -33.14
N LEU A 738 13.56 1.61 -31.91
CA LEU A 738 13.78 2.98 -31.47
C LEU A 738 14.99 3.62 -32.15
N THR A 739 16.09 2.86 -32.33
CA THR A 739 17.33 3.34 -32.97
C THR A 739 17.30 3.35 -34.49
N ALA A 740 16.34 2.65 -35.12
CA ALA A 740 16.26 2.58 -36.58
C ALA A 740 16.05 3.99 -37.19
N PRO A 741 16.88 4.38 -38.19
CA PRO A 741 16.77 5.69 -38.84
C PRO A 741 15.40 5.83 -39.50
N ASN A 742 14.70 6.94 -39.20
CA ASN A 742 13.36 7.19 -39.72
C ASN A 742 13.37 7.18 -41.26
N ALA A 743 12.77 6.15 -41.88
CA ALA A 743 12.65 6.03 -43.34
C ALA A 743 11.98 7.27 -43.97
N LYS A 744 11.10 7.96 -43.24
CA LYS A 744 10.46 9.22 -43.69
C LYS A 744 11.42 10.40 -43.88
N LYS A 745 12.63 10.39 -43.32
CA LYS A 745 13.65 11.42 -43.58
C LYS A 745 14.47 11.17 -44.86
N ARG A 746 14.41 9.97 -45.46
CA ARG A 746 15.13 9.64 -46.70
C ARG A 746 14.43 10.08 -47.98
N VAL A 747 13.15 10.46 -47.94
CA VAL A 747 12.37 10.89 -49.13
C VAL A 747 12.30 12.44 -49.25
N LYS A 748 12.96 13.17 -48.34
CA LYS A 748 13.02 14.66 -48.37
C LYS A 748 14.44 15.21 -48.33
N ARG A 749 15.43 14.45 -48.79
CA ARG A 749 16.79 14.95 -49.05
C ARG A 749 17.14 14.77 -50.50
#